data_AF-A0A437AKM3-F1
#
_entry.id   AF-A0A437AKM3-F1
#
_cell.length_a   1.000
_cell.length_b   1.000
_cell.length_c   1.000
_cell.angle_alpha   90.00
_cell.angle_beta   90.00
_cell.angle_gamma   90.00
#
_symmetry.space_group_name_H-M   'P 1'
#
loop_
_entity.id
_entity.type
_entity.pdbx_description
1 polymer ?
#
loop_
_entity_poly.entity_id
_entity_poly.type
_entity_poly.pdbx_seq_one_letter_code
_entity_poly.pdbx_strand_id
1 'polypeptide(L)'
;MEVNEALNFIKENFRFHKSTKQIIYLLYTTDKHKTIIKQLKKDIVHLEVILELVTQNIPNKVKKTLIKYLTEIIPPEELVKKYVFTFTVLNLLDDKILSKFSLEKMIFLTSEKLYFVPKLIYALVKYYSFTELVVYFNKISPLTLLDAFILVFKDKEIEKNNLIPFVLNLLSNNKYNKKNILYSLLFNCTYKSKELDTLFYKLYKPKNLRILSFYKSKNEELIDFLLLEKDPVIFYKSLLRIHANLKKEKVFLIIHQKMNLILQNDPTTLFKKIKVKFNFEEIKYFLENERTKEKILKIIDKSDLHFNEEELNQYYKLIFNNLHFIKSNFAKLMLPLTERKNISILISHFIEQRNFFYLSILYDFLILEEKRNLNLLAIELLLINEEVIYYLHKSINNSLNQDFILKKMVILIRNNLDYKLIKLLNKLKIDNKKEFYFIGKEIIDNLLSINKKFLNEISFFLEKISFFHTKIYDLILENLSSADNETRKRSVLIFTNFNLQTIIPILIKEYTKPNLKLKLSILKLLKKFCVKKETFIFRRIFLNFLIHALSQNDLVFNTNGLKLSKELIQHLQRNELISVLELVFMYIFSSNTLVSQLVIDNITLLSDKLGVEIVYSYLVQGLYHPSKKVYQKYNFIFDILKSIDKETIDQLHLPIIEHYD
;
A
#
# COMPACT_ATOMS: atom_id res chain seq x y z
N MET A 1 24.36 34.98 12.47
CA MET A 1 25.29 33.94 12.98
C MET A 1 26.31 33.66 11.90
N GLU A 2 27.57 33.94 12.18
CA GLU A 2 28.70 33.59 11.32
C GLU A 2 28.83 32.07 11.23
N VAL A 3 29.46 31.55 10.17
CA VAL A 3 29.59 30.10 9.95
C VAL A 3 30.36 29.40 11.08
N ASN A 4 31.37 30.08 11.65
CA ASN A 4 32.18 29.52 12.73
C ASN A 4 31.42 29.51 14.07
N GLU A 5 30.61 30.54 14.35
CA GLU A 5 29.73 30.58 15.53
C GLU A 5 28.66 29.48 15.45
N ALA A 6 28.11 29.26 14.26
CA ALA A 6 27.17 28.18 13.99
C ALA A 6 27.75 26.80 14.30
N LEU A 7 28.99 26.58 13.87
CA LEU A 7 29.69 25.32 14.10
C LEU A 7 29.99 25.12 15.58
N ASN A 8 30.44 26.15 16.29
CA ASN A 8 30.69 26.07 17.73
C ASN A 8 29.41 25.82 18.52
N PHE A 9 28.32 26.49 18.17
CA PHE A 9 27.02 26.24 18.81
C PHE A 9 26.50 24.82 18.57
N ILE A 10 26.60 24.31 17.34
CA ILE A 10 26.24 22.92 17.01
C ILE A 10 27.12 21.95 17.79
N LYS A 11 28.42 22.22 17.93
CA LYS A 11 29.35 21.38 18.71
C LYS A 11 28.96 21.31 20.19
N GLU A 12 28.63 22.46 20.80
CA GLU A 12 28.32 22.55 22.23
C GLU A 12 26.94 22.00 22.58
N ASN A 13 25.95 22.15 21.67
CA ASN A 13 24.55 21.86 21.96
C ASN A 13 23.99 20.62 21.25
N PHE A 14 24.85 19.82 20.59
CA PHE A 14 24.40 18.68 19.77
C PHE A 14 23.50 17.69 20.53
N ARG A 15 23.71 17.50 21.83
CA ARG A 15 22.91 16.59 22.68
C ARG A 15 21.47 17.08 22.92
N PHE A 16 21.14 18.33 22.60
CA PHE A 16 19.80 18.89 22.75
C PHE A 16 19.08 18.94 21.39
N HIS A 17 18.14 18.01 21.21
CA HIS A 17 17.58 17.64 19.90
C HIS A 17 16.74 18.72 19.18
N LYS A 18 16.33 19.80 19.86
CA LYS A 18 15.27 20.72 19.38
C LYS A 18 15.82 22.05 18.83
N SER A 19 16.80 22.66 19.51
CA SER A 19 17.48 23.90 19.10
C SER A 19 18.43 23.69 17.92
N THR A 20 19.15 22.57 17.92
CA THR A 20 20.07 22.17 16.83
C THR A 20 19.35 21.99 15.50
N LYS A 21 18.11 21.46 15.51
CA LYS A 21 17.26 21.31 14.31
C LYS A 21 16.85 22.65 13.69
N GLN A 22 16.50 23.63 14.51
CA GLN A 22 16.07 24.96 14.04
C GLN A 22 17.24 25.75 13.47
N ILE A 23 18.42 25.65 14.10
CA ILE A 23 19.65 26.31 13.63
C ILE A 23 20.13 25.70 12.32
N ILE A 24 20.07 24.37 12.19
CA ILE A 24 20.33 23.68 10.92
C ILE A 24 19.28 24.07 9.87
N TYR A 25 18.02 24.22 10.23
CA TYR A 25 17.04 24.72 9.26
C TYR A 25 17.36 26.16 8.79
N LEU A 26 17.76 27.05 9.70
CA LEU A 26 18.08 28.46 9.43
C LEU A 26 19.39 28.68 8.67
N LEU A 27 20.41 27.86 8.90
CA LEU A 27 21.70 27.98 8.19
C LEU A 27 21.62 27.48 6.75
N TYR A 28 20.71 26.54 6.47
CA TYR A 28 20.60 25.88 5.17
C TYR A 28 19.68 26.60 4.17
N THR A 29 18.92 27.60 4.61
CA THR A 29 18.22 28.54 3.70
C THR A 29 19.17 29.56 3.07
N THR A 30 20.47 29.51 3.39
CA THR A 30 21.51 30.38 2.83
C THR A 30 22.51 29.61 1.94
N ASP A 31 23.16 30.29 1.00
CA ASP A 31 24.19 29.71 0.11
C ASP A 31 25.45 29.21 0.85
N LYS A 32 25.56 29.49 2.15
CA LYS A 32 26.70 29.12 3.01
C LYS A 32 26.74 27.62 3.39
N HIS A 33 25.72 26.83 3.06
CA HIS A 33 25.65 25.40 3.40
C HIS A 33 26.80 24.55 2.83
N LYS A 34 27.31 24.86 1.63
CA LYS A 34 28.47 24.14 1.05
C LYS A 34 29.75 24.35 1.86
N THR A 35 29.93 25.56 2.39
CA THR A 35 31.08 25.96 3.20
C THR A 35 31.04 25.28 4.57
N ILE A 36 29.86 25.24 5.20
CA ILE A 36 29.61 24.50 6.45
C ILE A 36 29.90 23.01 6.24
N ILE A 37 29.36 22.39 5.19
CA ILE A 37 29.63 20.98 4.88
C ILE A 37 31.14 20.76 4.70
N LYS A 38 31.83 21.64 3.97
CA LYS A 38 33.30 21.57 3.75
C LYS A 38 34.10 21.66 5.06
N GLN A 39 33.66 22.45 6.02
CA GLN A 39 34.31 22.56 7.33
C GLN A 39 33.96 21.39 8.26
N LEU A 40 32.71 20.92 8.26
CA LEU A 40 32.31 19.68 8.92
C LEU A 40 33.08 18.47 8.38
N LYS A 41 33.66 18.55 7.17
CA LYS A 41 34.49 17.46 6.63
C LYS A 41 35.79 17.22 7.41
N LYS A 42 36.24 18.17 8.23
CA LYS A 42 37.60 18.13 8.80
C LYS A 42 37.73 17.33 10.09
N ASP A 43 36.64 17.01 10.81
CA ASP A 43 36.68 16.29 12.09
C ASP A 43 35.69 15.12 12.18
N ILE A 44 36.10 14.04 12.87
CA ILE A 44 35.32 12.81 13.09
C ILE A 44 34.04 13.08 13.90
N VAL A 45 34.08 14.02 14.84
CA VAL A 45 32.94 14.43 15.69
C VAL A 45 31.73 14.88 14.85
N HIS A 46 31.97 15.34 13.63
CA HIS A 46 30.92 15.83 12.74
C HIS A 46 30.19 14.74 11.97
N LEU A 47 30.73 13.51 11.92
CA LEU A 47 30.10 12.41 11.20
C LEU A 47 28.83 11.94 11.90
N GLU A 48 28.83 11.88 13.22
CA GLU A 48 27.67 11.50 14.02
C GLU A 48 26.52 12.49 13.83
N VAL A 49 26.84 13.78 13.85
CA VAL A 49 25.91 14.87 13.56
C VAL A 49 25.29 14.70 12.17
N ILE A 50 26.12 14.42 11.16
CA ILE A 50 25.65 14.24 9.79
C ILE A 50 24.74 13.00 9.67
N LEU A 51 25.09 11.89 10.32
CA LEU A 51 24.29 10.67 10.30
C LEU A 51 22.92 10.86 10.94
N GLU A 52 22.84 11.55 12.08
CA GLU A 52 21.56 11.90 12.71
C GLU A 52 20.74 12.88 11.88
N LEU A 53 21.36 13.78 11.12
CA LEU A 53 20.62 14.71 10.26
C LEU A 53 20.03 14.02 9.04
N VAL A 54 20.72 13.04 8.46
CA VAL A 54 20.23 12.32 7.28
C VAL A 54 19.05 11.39 7.64
N THR A 55 18.95 10.92 8.87
CA THR A 55 17.76 10.18 9.35
C THR A 55 16.55 11.08 9.58
N GLN A 56 16.77 12.39 9.76
CA GLN A 56 15.71 13.36 9.99
C GLN A 56 15.08 13.88 8.68
N ASN A 57 13.94 14.58 8.83
CA ASN A 57 13.17 15.12 7.72
C ASN A 57 13.74 16.47 7.24
N ILE A 58 14.95 16.44 6.68
CA ILE A 58 15.64 17.61 6.11
C ILE A 58 15.33 17.76 4.59
N PRO A 59 15.48 18.96 3.99
CA PRO A 59 15.23 19.16 2.57
C PRO A 59 16.04 18.20 1.67
N ASN A 60 15.40 17.62 0.66
CA ASN A 60 15.99 16.58 -0.20
C ASN A 60 17.31 16.98 -0.88
N LYS A 61 17.46 18.26 -1.25
CA LYS A 61 18.70 18.78 -1.86
C LYS A 61 19.89 18.64 -0.89
N VAL A 62 19.67 18.96 0.39
CA VAL A 62 20.66 18.83 1.47
C VAL A 62 20.96 17.37 1.76
N LYS A 63 19.90 16.55 1.87
CA LYS A 63 20.02 15.12 2.11
C LYS A 63 20.91 14.46 1.05
N LYS A 64 20.75 14.79 -0.23
CA LYS A 64 21.60 14.30 -1.33
C LYS A 64 23.07 14.73 -1.18
N THR A 65 23.35 15.96 -0.77
CA THR A 65 24.73 16.44 -0.57
C THR A 65 25.40 15.76 0.62
N LEU A 66 24.69 15.55 1.73
CA LEU A 66 25.21 14.83 2.89
C LEU A 66 25.43 13.35 2.58
N ILE A 67 24.52 12.69 1.87
CA ILE A 67 24.69 11.30 1.40
C ILE A 67 25.93 11.18 0.51
N LYS A 68 26.14 12.11 -0.44
CA LYS A 68 27.35 12.13 -1.29
C LYS A 68 28.62 12.31 -0.47
N TYR A 69 28.58 13.09 0.61
CA TYR A 69 29.73 13.19 1.51
C TYR A 69 29.97 11.88 2.27
N LEU A 70 28.91 11.27 2.81
CA LEU A 70 29.01 9.98 3.52
C LEU A 70 29.58 8.86 2.64
N THR A 71 29.37 8.88 1.31
CA THR A 71 30.01 7.91 0.40
C THR A 71 31.52 8.10 0.23
N GLU A 72 32.08 9.26 0.56
CA GLU A 72 33.50 9.58 0.40
C GLU A 72 34.34 9.23 1.65
N ILE A 73 33.70 8.88 2.77
CA ILE A 73 34.35 8.69 4.09
C ILE A 73 34.26 7.23 4.51
N ILE A 74 35.28 6.75 5.21
CA ILE A 74 35.21 5.48 5.94
C ILE A 74 34.74 5.82 7.37
N PRO A 75 33.50 5.53 7.75
CA PRO A 75 33.02 5.83 9.10
C PRO A 75 33.81 5.04 10.17
N PRO A 76 34.09 5.63 11.34
CA PRO A 76 34.62 4.89 12.48
C PRO A 76 33.65 3.78 12.91
N GLU A 77 34.21 2.71 13.46
CA GLU A 77 33.51 1.49 13.83
C GLU A 77 32.31 1.72 14.77
N GLU A 78 32.49 2.55 15.79
CA GLU A 78 31.45 2.87 16.77
C GLU A 78 30.21 3.51 16.12
N LEU A 79 30.41 4.32 15.07
CA LEU A 79 29.33 4.96 14.34
C LEU A 79 28.66 4.02 13.34
N VAL A 80 29.41 3.11 12.72
CA VAL A 80 28.80 2.03 11.92
C VAL A 80 27.92 1.15 12.78
N LYS A 81 28.38 0.81 13.99
CA LYS A 81 27.59 0.04 14.96
C LYS A 81 26.30 0.77 15.33
N LYS A 82 26.40 2.07 15.67
CA LYS A 82 25.25 2.89 16.09
C LYS A 82 24.24 3.16 14.96
N TYR A 83 24.69 3.28 13.70
CA TYR A 83 23.86 3.72 12.57
C TYR A 83 23.76 2.73 11.41
N VAL A 84 24.05 1.44 11.61
CA VAL A 84 24.13 0.46 10.52
C VAL A 84 22.85 0.40 9.67
N PHE A 85 21.67 0.51 10.31
CA PHE A 85 20.39 0.54 9.61
C PHE A 85 20.24 1.78 8.73
N THR A 86 20.67 2.94 9.23
CA THR A 86 20.71 4.18 8.46
C THR A 86 21.58 4.02 7.21
N PHE A 87 22.78 3.45 7.35
CA PHE A 87 23.64 3.22 6.20
C PHE A 87 23.04 2.21 5.20
N THR A 88 22.35 1.17 5.66
CA THR A 88 21.67 0.22 4.76
C THR A 88 20.47 0.83 4.03
N VAL A 89 19.63 1.59 4.72
CA VAL A 89 18.45 2.27 4.13
C VAL A 89 18.88 3.29 3.07
N LEU A 90 20.01 3.94 3.28
CA LEU A 90 20.59 4.89 2.33
C LEU A 90 21.41 4.22 1.22
N ASN A 91 21.52 2.87 1.21
CA ASN A 91 22.35 2.10 0.30
C ASN A 91 23.85 2.51 0.30
N LEU A 92 24.32 3.03 1.43
CA LEU A 92 25.68 3.58 1.58
C LEU A 92 26.73 2.52 1.96
N LEU A 93 26.33 1.35 2.45
CA LEU A 93 27.24 0.21 2.61
C LEU A 93 27.42 -0.49 1.26
N ASP A 94 28.46 -0.07 0.54
CA ASP A 94 28.98 -0.76 -0.63
C ASP A 94 30.14 -1.69 -0.22
N ASP A 95 30.37 -2.73 -1.01
CA ASP A 95 31.39 -3.76 -0.84
C ASP A 95 32.79 -3.16 -0.58
N LYS A 96 33.11 -2.03 -1.23
CA LYS A 96 34.40 -1.31 -1.09
C LYS A 96 34.63 -0.67 0.28
N ILE A 97 33.56 -0.33 1.01
CA ILE A 97 33.65 0.23 2.36
C ILE A 97 33.72 -0.92 3.36
N LEU A 98 32.89 -1.95 3.16
CA LEU A 98 32.86 -3.15 4.00
C LEU A 98 34.18 -3.94 3.94
N SER A 99 34.88 -3.95 2.81
CA SER A 99 36.19 -4.60 2.66
C SER A 99 37.33 -3.95 3.47
N LYS A 100 37.09 -2.80 4.11
CA LYS A 100 38.10 -2.08 4.89
C LYS A 100 38.03 -2.35 6.40
N PHE A 101 36.97 -3.01 6.85
CA PHE A 101 36.89 -3.52 8.23
C PHE A 101 37.79 -4.75 8.36
N SER A 102 38.16 -5.16 9.58
CA SER A 102 38.81 -6.46 9.83
C SER A 102 37.75 -7.55 10.07
N LEU A 103 38.16 -8.83 9.97
CA LEU A 103 37.24 -9.96 10.07
C LEU A 103 36.51 -9.98 11.43
N GLU A 104 37.25 -9.79 12.52
CA GLU A 104 36.69 -9.69 13.88
C GLU A 104 35.58 -8.64 13.98
N LYS A 105 35.80 -7.49 13.36
CA LYS A 105 34.87 -6.36 13.38
C LYS A 105 33.63 -6.63 12.54
N MET A 106 33.80 -7.25 11.37
CA MET A 106 32.68 -7.67 10.53
C MET A 106 31.82 -8.74 11.21
N ILE A 107 32.45 -9.69 11.92
CA ILE A 107 31.74 -10.73 12.67
C ILE A 107 30.97 -10.13 13.84
N PHE A 108 31.59 -9.20 14.59
CA PHE A 108 30.93 -8.49 15.68
C PHE A 108 29.69 -7.70 15.21
N LEU A 109 29.76 -7.04 14.03
CA LEU A 109 28.62 -6.36 13.43
C LEU A 109 27.46 -7.31 13.07
N THR A 110 27.70 -8.62 12.91
CA THR A 110 26.67 -9.62 12.57
C THR A 110 26.02 -10.33 13.76
N SER A 111 26.63 -10.29 14.95
CA SER A 111 26.16 -11.06 16.12
C SER A 111 24.95 -10.45 16.87
N GLU A 112 24.69 -9.14 16.72
CA GLU A 112 23.61 -8.44 17.45
C GLU A 112 22.37 -8.14 16.56
N LYS A 113 21.62 -9.18 16.15
CA LYS A 113 20.34 -9.05 15.39
C LYS A 113 20.43 -8.38 14.00
N LEU A 114 21.64 -8.22 13.45
CA LEU A 114 21.91 -7.59 12.14
C LEU A 114 22.12 -8.58 10.99
N TYR A 115 21.94 -9.89 11.26
CA TYR A 115 22.04 -10.99 10.28
C TYR A 115 21.01 -10.93 9.13
N PHE A 116 20.11 -9.95 9.13
CA PHE A 116 19.17 -9.71 8.03
C PHE A 116 19.68 -8.72 6.98
N VAL A 117 20.91 -8.19 7.10
CA VAL A 117 21.50 -7.30 6.09
C VAL A 117 22.31 -8.11 5.07
N PRO A 118 21.78 -8.42 3.87
CA PRO A 118 22.42 -9.36 2.95
C PRO A 118 23.78 -8.87 2.43
N LYS A 119 23.99 -7.55 2.36
CA LYS A 119 25.24 -6.93 1.91
C LYS A 119 26.42 -7.14 2.87
N LEU A 120 26.17 -7.14 4.19
CA LEU A 120 27.20 -7.39 5.21
C LEU A 120 27.69 -8.85 5.13
N ILE A 121 26.74 -9.76 4.94
CA ILE A 121 26.99 -11.19 4.79
C ILE A 121 27.74 -11.50 3.49
N TYR A 122 27.37 -10.85 2.39
CA TYR A 122 28.07 -10.98 1.11
C TYR A 122 29.53 -10.51 1.21
N ALA A 123 29.80 -9.38 1.85
CA ALA A 123 31.16 -8.87 2.04
C ALA A 123 32.03 -9.80 2.89
N LEU A 124 31.49 -10.42 3.94
CA LEU A 124 32.20 -11.41 4.77
C LEU A 124 32.73 -12.59 3.95
N VAL A 125 31.91 -13.13 3.05
CA VAL A 125 32.29 -14.31 2.25
C VAL A 125 33.18 -13.92 1.06
N LYS A 126 33.03 -12.70 0.53
CA LYS A 126 33.80 -12.23 -0.64
C LYS A 126 35.24 -11.84 -0.31
N TYR A 127 35.50 -11.29 0.87
CA TYR A 127 36.79 -10.65 1.19
C TYR A 127 37.69 -11.42 2.15
N TYR A 128 37.18 -12.45 2.83
CA TYR A 128 37.96 -13.23 3.80
C TYR A 128 38.11 -14.69 3.38
N SER A 129 39.30 -15.23 3.63
CA SER A 129 39.63 -16.62 3.31
C SER A 129 38.95 -17.59 4.26
N PHE A 130 38.78 -18.84 3.79
CA PHE A 130 38.21 -19.93 4.59
C PHE A 130 38.94 -20.14 5.92
N THR A 131 40.27 -20.11 5.91
CA THR A 131 41.09 -20.29 7.11
C THR A 131 40.84 -19.21 8.16
N GLU A 132 40.59 -17.97 7.74
CA GLU A 132 40.29 -16.86 8.65
C GLU A 132 38.87 -16.98 9.23
N LEU A 133 37.88 -17.38 8.41
CA LEU A 133 36.49 -17.55 8.85
C LEU A 133 36.30 -18.71 9.84
N VAL A 134 37.10 -19.78 9.70
CA VAL A 134 37.02 -20.98 10.56
C VAL A 134 37.39 -20.67 12.02
N VAL A 135 38.32 -19.75 12.27
CA VAL A 135 38.76 -19.37 13.63
C VAL A 135 37.61 -18.76 14.46
N TYR A 136 36.66 -18.09 13.81
CA TYR A 136 35.52 -17.45 14.47
C TYR A 136 34.20 -18.20 14.30
N PHE A 137 34.25 -19.40 13.70
CA PHE A 137 33.09 -20.21 13.32
C PHE A 137 32.17 -20.57 14.50
N ASN A 138 32.75 -20.84 15.67
CA ASN A 138 31.98 -21.16 16.87
C ASN A 138 31.20 -19.96 17.44
N LYS A 139 31.43 -18.74 16.92
CA LYS A 139 30.76 -17.50 17.35
C LYS A 139 29.63 -17.06 16.39
N ILE A 140 29.49 -17.68 15.22
CA ILE A 140 28.46 -17.35 14.22
C ILE A 140 27.40 -18.47 14.21
N SER A 141 26.12 -18.10 14.15
CA SER A 141 25.06 -19.12 14.09
C SER A 141 25.19 -19.98 12.82
N PRO A 142 25.12 -21.33 12.92
CA PRO A 142 25.24 -22.22 11.75
C PRO A 142 24.20 -21.94 10.66
N LEU A 143 23.03 -21.43 11.03
CA LEU A 143 21.96 -21.03 10.10
C LEU A 143 22.34 -19.77 9.30
N THR A 144 22.92 -18.76 9.95
CA THR A 144 23.36 -17.51 9.32
C THR A 144 24.48 -17.77 8.31
N LEU A 145 25.38 -18.69 8.64
CA LEU A 145 26.48 -19.13 7.77
C LEU A 145 25.95 -19.93 6.56
N LEU A 146 24.93 -20.77 6.78
CA LEU A 146 24.27 -21.52 5.71
C LEU A 146 23.55 -20.57 4.72
N ASP A 147 22.82 -19.58 5.23
CA ASP A 147 22.13 -18.58 4.39
C ASP A 147 23.13 -17.69 3.62
N ALA A 148 24.26 -17.35 4.24
CA ALA A 148 25.38 -16.66 3.61
C ALA A 148 25.96 -17.47 2.43
N PHE A 149 26.22 -18.76 2.65
CA PHE A 149 26.68 -19.66 1.61
C PHE A 149 25.65 -19.77 0.48
N ILE A 150 24.37 -19.94 0.79
CA ILE A 150 23.29 -20.05 -0.22
C ILE A 150 23.21 -18.81 -1.12
N LEU A 151 23.38 -17.60 -0.56
CA LEU A 151 23.37 -16.37 -1.34
C LEU A 151 24.59 -16.25 -2.26
N VAL A 152 25.77 -16.69 -1.81
CA VAL A 152 27.01 -16.63 -2.59
C VAL A 152 27.06 -17.73 -3.66
N PHE A 153 26.56 -18.94 -3.37
CA PHE A 153 26.43 -20.04 -4.32
C PHE A 153 25.45 -19.75 -5.47
N LYS A 154 24.57 -18.76 -5.32
CA LYS A 154 23.64 -18.34 -6.38
C LYS A 154 24.28 -17.42 -7.43
N ASP A 155 25.33 -16.68 -7.06
CA ASP A 155 25.85 -15.58 -7.91
C ASP A 155 27.17 -15.89 -8.63
N LYS A 156 27.88 -17.00 -8.35
CA LYS A 156 29.05 -17.47 -9.16
C LYS A 156 29.26 -19.00 -9.13
N GLU A 157 29.78 -19.54 -10.25
CA GLU A 157 30.47 -20.83 -10.31
C GLU A 157 31.73 -20.78 -9.43
N ILE A 158 31.68 -21.41 -8.25
CA ILE A 158 32.84 -21.53 -7.36
C ILE A 158 33.57 -22.84 -7.69
N GLU A 159 34.66 -22.73 -8.44
CA GLU A 159 35.72 -23.74 -8.39
C GLU A 159 36.45 -23.60 -7.04
N LYS A 160 36.27 -24.57 -6.13
CA LYS A 160 37.36 -25.25 -5.37
C LYS A 160 36.85 -26.18 -4.25
N ASN A 161 37.47 -27.36 -4.22
CA ASN A 161 37.26 -28.58 -3.41
C ASN A 161 37.13 -28.45 -1.88
N ASN A 162 37.38 -27.30 -1.26
CA ASN A 162 37.64 -27.24 0.18
C ASN A 162 36.37 -27.22 1.07
N LEU A 163 35.19 -27.01 0.47
CA LEU A 163 33.91 -26.93 1.19
C LEU A 163 33.18 -28.28 1.32
N ILE A 164 33.56 -29.30 0.52
CA ILE A 164 32.88 -30.60 0.50
C ILE A 164 33.19 -31.47 1.74
N PRO A 165 34.44 -31.59 2.20
CA PRO A 165 34.75 -32.30 3.45
C PRO A 165 34.02 -31.71 4.67
N PHE A 166 33.75 -30.40 4.65
CA PHE A 166 33.00 -29.69 5.68
C PHE A 166 31.52 -30.09 5.73
N VAL A 167 30.85 -30.22 4.57
CA VAL A 167 29.46 -30.72 4.48
C VAL A 167 29.37 -32.19 4.90
N LEU A 168 30.37 -32.99 4.56
CA LEU A 168 30.47 -34.41 4.95
C LEU A 168 30.65 -34.57 6.48
N ASN A 169 31.46 -33.72 7.12
CA ASN A 169 31.66 -33.72 8.57
C ASN A 169 30.41 -33.22 9.35
N LEU A 170 29.61 -32.34 8.74
CA LEU A 170 28.30 -31.94 9.27
C LEU A 170 27.25 -33.06 9.18
N LEU A 171 27.33 -33.90 8.14
CA LEU A 171 26.43 -35.05 7.95
C LEU A 171 26.76 -36.25 8.84
N SER A 172 28.05 -36.51 9.09
CA SER A 172 28.51 -37.64 9.89
C SER A 172 28.26 -37.46 11.38
N ASN A 173 28.31 -36.23 11.90
CA ASN A 173 28.19 -35.94 13.33
C ASN A 173 26.77 -36.03 13.93
N ASN A 174 25.77 -36.52 13.18
CA ASN A 174 24.38 -36.77 13.63
C ASN A 174 23.62 -35.62 14.33
N LYS A 175 24.19 -34.42 14.48
CA LYS A 175 23.57 -33.26 15.13
C LYS A 175 22.54 -32.54 14.25
N TYR A 176 22.30 -33.00 13.02
CA TYR A 176 21.39 -32.37 12.06
C TYR A 176 20.14 -33.22 11.80
N ASN A 177 19.00 -32.81 12.36
CA ASN A 177 17.72 -33.52 12.24
C ASN A 177 17.06 -33.41 10.85
N LYS A 178 17.58 -32.57 9.95
CA LYS A 178 17.06 -32.38 8.59
C LYS A 178 18.04 -32.85 7.51
N LYS A 179 18.46 -34.12 7.59
CA LYS A 179 19.38 -34.76 6.64
C LYS A 179 18.94 -34.62 5.17
N ASN A 180 17.62 -34.60 4.91
CA ASN A 180 17.04 -34.44 3.57
C ASN A 180 17.44 -33.16 2.83
N ILE A 181 17.72 -32.06 3.54
CA ILE A 181 18.11 -30.78 2.93
C ILE A 181 19.60 -30.81 2.57
N LEU A 182 20.45 -31.34 3.46
CA LEU A 182 21.87 -31.56 3.16
C LEU A 182 22.07 -32.55 2.01
N TYR A 183 21.27 -33.62 1.93
CA TYR A 183 21.30 -34.52 0.78
C TYR A 183 20.88 -33.81 -0.50
N SER A 184 19.87 -32.93 -0.50
CA SER A 184 19.54 -32.17 -1.71
C SER A 184 20.66 -31.21 -2.16
N LEU A 185 21.45 -30.68 -1.22
CA LEU A 185 22.56 -29.78 -1.50
C LEU A 185 23.79 -30.51 -2.04
N LEU A 186 24.16 -31.66 -1.45
CA LEU A 186 25.25 -32.53 -1.95
C LEU A 186 24.95 -33.08 -3.36
N PHE A 187 23.68 -33.36 -3.66
CA PHE A 187 23.24 -33.86 -4.97
C PHE A 187 23.19 -32.80 -6.07
N ASN A 188 23.15 -31.50 -5.72
CA ASN A 188 23.20 -30.41 -6.69
C ASN A 188 24.64 -30.01 -7.05
N CYS A 189 25.65 -30.48 -6.30
CA CYS A 189 27.06 -30.37 -6.66
C CYS A 189 27.41 -31.53 -7.60
N THR A 190 27.63 -31.24 -8.88
CA THR A 190 27.95 -32.25 -9.90
C THR A 190 29.28 -32.93 -9.60
N TYR A 191 29.29 -34.15 -9.04
CA TYR A 191 30.52 -34.92 -8.86
C TYR A 191 30.37 -36.42 -9.16
N LYS A 192 31.43 -37.00 -9.74
CA LYS A 192 31.54 -38.39 -10.20
C LYS A 192 32.54 -39.15 -9.29
N SER A 193 32.11 -39.76 -8.18
CA SER A 193 33.00 -40.66 -7.42
C SER A 193 32.39 -42.04 -7.18
N LYS A 194 33.22 -43.07 -7.32
CA LYS A 194 32.91 -44.50 -7.12
C LYS A 194 32.46 -44.83 -5.68
N GLU A 195 32.82 -43.98 -4.71
CA GLU A 195 32.49 -44.18 -3.29
C GLU A 195 31.02 -43.87 -3.00
N LEU A 196 30.41 -42.95 -3.78
CA LEU A 196 28.98 -42.67 -3.72
C LEU A 196 28.14 -43.84 -4.25
N ASP A 197 28.59 -44.49 -5.33
CA ASP A 197 27.86 -45.61 -5.96
C ASP A 197 27.81 -46.87 -5.08
N THR A 198 28.89 -47.15 -4.33
CA THR A 198 28.96 -48.30 -3.40
C THR A 198 28.11 -48.08 -2.15
N LEU A 199 28.01 -46.85 -1.67
CA LEU A 199 27.07 -46.46 -0.60
C LEU A 199 25.61 -46.63 -1.05
N PHE A 200 25.33 -46.34 -2.33
CA PHE A 200 24.00 -46.39 -2.94
C PHE A 200 23.44 -47.81 -3.10
N TYR A 201 24.30 -48.75 -3.52
CA TYR A 201 23.89 -50.15 -3.73
C TYR A 201 23.46 -50.84 -2.44
N LYS A 202 24.04 -50.46 -1.29
CA LYS A 202 23.68 -50.99 0.02
C LYS A 202 22.34 -50.46 0.57
N LEU A 203 21.78 -49.38 0.01
CA LEU A 203 20.64 -48.66 0.59
C LEU A 203 19.28 -48.89 -0.14
N TYR A 204 19.19 -49.78 -1.14
CA TYR A 204 18.01 -49.88 -2.00
C TYR A 204 17.01 -51.01 -1.69
N LYS A 205 15.76 -50.65 -1.36
CA LYS A 205 14.54 -51.50 -1.37
C LYS A 205 13.39 -50.77 -2.11
N PRO A 206 12.39 -51.47 -2.69
CA PRO A 206 11.56 -51.03 -3.85
C PRO A 206 10.56 -49.88 -3.61
N LYS A 207 10.69 -49.07 -2.55
CA LYS A 207 9.79 -47.93 -2.27
C LYS A 207 10.39 -46.56 -2.59
N ASN A 208 11.64 -46.47 -3.03
CA ASN A 208 12.32 -45.18 -3.20
C ASN A 208 12.42 -44.73 -4.67
N LEU A 209 11.30 -44.25 -5.21
CA LEU A 209 11.19 -43.69 -6.57
C LEU A 209 12.19 -42.56 -6.90
N ARG A 210 12.92 -41.97 -5.93
CA ARG A 210 13.89 -40.88 -6.18
C ARG A 210 15.15 -41.29 -6.94
N ILE A 211 15.51 -42.57 -7.00
CA ILE A 211 16.72 -42.97 -7.74
C ILE A 211 16.50 -43.09 -9.26
N LEU A 212 15.25 -43.14 -9.74
CA LEU A 212 14.98 -43.09 -11.18
C LEU A 212 15.47 -41.80 -11.87
N SER A 213 15.81 -40.74 -11.12
CA SER A 213 16.46 -39.55 -11.71
C SER A 213 17.94 -39.76 -12.06
N PHE A 214 18.57 -40.84 -11.58
CA PHE A 214 19.98 -41.17 -11.84
C PHE A 214 20.16 -41.90 -13.18
N TYR A 215 19.17 -42.68 -13.64
CA TYR A 215 19.17 -43.35 -14.96
C TYR A 215 18.93 -42.41 -16.15
N LYS A 216 19.14 -41.10 -15.95
CA LYS A 216 19.02 -40.04 -16.96
C LYS A 216 19.91 -40.27 -18.20
N SER A 217 20.85 -41.22 -18.14
CA SER A 217 21.81 -41.56 -19.19
C SER A 217 21.51 -42.85 -19.98
N LYS A 218 20.45 -43.62 -19.68
CA LYS A 218 20.11 -44.87 -20.41
C LYS A 218 18.68 -44.84 -20.97
N ASN A 219 18.52 -44.31 -22.19
CA ASN A 219 17.21 -43.94 -22.74
C ASN A 219 16.34 -45.09 -23.30
N GLU A 220 16.91 -46.22 -23.75
CA GLU A 220 16.14 -47.27 -24.43
C GLU A 220 15.50 -48.28 -23.47
N GLU A 221 16.23 -48.76 -22.46
CA GLU A 221 15.73 -49.69 -21.42
C GLU A 221 14.53 -49.11 -20.63
N LEU A 222 14.40 -47.78 -20.56
CA LEU A 222 13.32 -47.08 -19.89
C LEU A 222 12.04 -46.92 -20.73
N ILE A 223 12.12 -47.01 -22.06
CA ILE A 223 10.95 -46.94 -22.95
C ILE A 223 10.15 -48.23 -22.86
N ASP A 224 10.82 -49.36 -22.92
CA ASP A 224 10.18 -50.68 -22.84
C ASP A 224 9.50 -50.87 -21.48
N PHE A 225 10.11 -50.35 -20.41
CA PHE A 225 9.49 -50.27 -19.09
C PHE A 225 8.17 -49.46 -19.11
N LEU A 226 8.15 -48.27 -19.72
CA LEU A 226 6.93 -47.46 -19.81
C LEU A 226 5.83 -48.09 -20.67
N LEU A 227 6.19 -48.82 -21.72
CA LEU A 227 5.23 -49.50 -22.59
C LEU A 227 4.62 -50.73 -21.91
N LEU A 228 5.37 -51.41 -21.03
CA LEU A 228 4.89 -52.57 -20.27
C LEU A 228 4.13 -52.20 -18.98
N GLU A 229 4.33 -50.99 -18.44
CA GLU A 229 3.70 -50.54 -17.20
C GLU A 229 2.16 -50.49 -17.32
N LYS A 230 1.49 -51.06 -16.32
CA LYS A 230 0.02 -51.19 -16.25
C LYS A 230 -0.58 -50.32 -15.14
N ASP A 231 0.22 -49.88 -14.17
CA ASP A 231 -0.24 -48.96 -13.13
C ASP A 231 -0.19 -47.50 -13.61
N PRO A 232 -1.33 -46.79 -13.70
CA PRO A 232 -1.39 -45.43 -14.23
C PRO A 232 -0.63 -44.39 -13.38
N VAL A 233 -0.47 -44.60 -12.07
CA VAL A 233 0.25 -43.69 -11.18
C VAL A 233 1.77 -43.88 -11.34
N ILE A 234 2.21 -45.13 -11.46
CA ILE A 234 3.63 -45.47 -11.66
C ILE A 234 4.08 -45.08 -13.07
N PHE A 235 3.26 -45.39 -14.09
CA PHE A 235 3.47 -44.96 -15.47
C PHE A 235 3.65 -43.44 -15.55
N TYR A 236 2.72 -42.70 -14.94
CA TYR A 236 2.73 -41.24 -14.98
C TYR A 236 3.96 -40.62 -14.30
N LYS A 237 4.31 -41.08 -13.10
CA LYS A 237 5.48 -40.58 -12.35
C LYS A 237 6.79 -40.90 -13.07
N SER A 238 6.85 -42.03 -13.77
CA SER A 238 8.01 -42.47 -14.53
C SER A 238 8.15 -41.64 -15.82
N LEU A 239 7.06 -41.49 -16.58
CA LEU A 239 7.00 -40.67 -17.79
C LEU A 239 7.40 -39.20 -17.52
N LEU A 240 6.84 -38.58 -16.47
CA LEU A 240 7.17 -37.21 -16.07
C LEU A 240 8.64 -36.98 -15.68
N ARG A 241 9.38 -38.04 -15.36
CA ARG A 241 10.80 -37.94 -15.00
C ARG A 241 11.72 -38.13 -16.18
N ILE A 242 11.33 -38.96 -17.14
CA ILE A 242 12.20 -39.32 -18.26
C ILE A 242 11.87 -38.59 -19.57
N HIS A 243 10.67 -37.99 -19.69
CA HIS A 243 10.23 -37.28 -20.91
C HIS A 243 11.22 -36.22 -21.41
N ALA A 244 11.97 -35.58 -20.50
CA ALA A 244 12.95 -34.54 -20.86
C ALA A 244 14.17 -35.08 -21.62
N ASN A 245 14.45 -36.39 -21.58
CA ASN A 245 15.60 -37.00 -22.25
C ASN A 245 15.21 -37.91 -23.42
N LEU A 246 13.91 -38.16 -23.61
CA LEU A 246 13.39 -38.91 -24.74
C LEU A 246 13.16 -37.94 -25.91
N LYS A 247 13.41 -38.40 -27.15
CA LYS A 247 13.01 -37.66 -28.35
C LYS A 247 11.49 -37.43 -28.30
N LYS A 248 11.04 -36.22 -28.61
CA LYS A 248 9.63 -35.78 -28.49
C LYS A 248 8.66 -36.80 -29.12
N GLU A 249 8.98 -37.29 -30.31
CA GLU A 249 8.21 -38.29 -31.05
C GLU A 249 7.95 -39.57 -30.25
N LYS A 250 8.97 -40.08 -29.53
CA LYS A 250 8.86 -41.29 -28.71
C LYS A 250 7.99 -41.04 -27.47
N VAL A 251 8.06 -39.85 -26.87
CA VAL A 251 7.19 -39.47 -25.75
C VAL A 251 5.73 -39.42 -26.18
N PHE A 252 5.46 -38.85 -27.37
CA PHE A 252 4.11 -38.78 -27.92
C PHE A 252 3.56 -40.15 -28.29
N LEU A 253 4.37 -41.05 -28.86
CA LEU A 253 3.97 -42.43 -29.13
C LEU A 253 3.54 -43.17 -27.85
N ILE A 254 4.32 -43.04 -26.78
CA ILE A 254 4.04 -43.64 -25.47
C ILE A 254 2.74 -43.08 -24.86
N ILE A 255 2.51 -41.76 -24.95
CA ILE A 255 1.27 -41.13 -24.47
C ILE A 255 0.07 -41.61 -25.28
N HIS A 256 0.17 -41.66 -26.61
CA HIS A 256 -0.91 -42.10 -27.50
C HIS A 256 -1.29 -43.57 -27.25
N GLN A 257 -0.31 -44.48 -27.17
CA GLN A 257 -0.55 -45.91 -26.94
C GLN A 257 -1.13 -46.21 -25.55
N LYS A 258 -0.96 -45.31 -24.58
CA LYS A 258 -1.46 -45.45 -23.20
C LYS A 258 -2.60 -44.49 -22.86
N MET A 259 -3.24 -43.85 -23.85
CA MET A 259 -4.35 -42.91 -23.63
C MET A 259 -5.50 -43.52 -22.82
N ASN A 260 -5.86 -44.78 -23.07
CA ASN A 260 -6.91 -45.44 -22.29
C ASN A 260 -6.53 -45.60 -20.81
N LEU A 261 -5.26 -45.86 -20.52
CA LEU A 261 -4.71 -45.98 -19.16
C LEU A 261 -4.67 -44.61 -18.45
N ILE A 262 -4.47 -43.53 -19.21
CA ILE A 262 -4.48 -42.13 -18.76
C ILE A 262 -5.91 -41.68 -18.44
N LEU A 263 -6.90 -42.07 -19.26
CA LEU A 263 -8.30 -41.68 -19.10
C LEU A 263 -9.04 -42.44 -17.99
N GLN A 264 -8.53 -43.61 -17.59
CA GLN A 264 -9.10 -44.41 -16.49
C GLN A 264 -8.86 -43.81 -15.10
N ASN A 265 -7.93 -42.85 -14.97
CA ASN A 265 -7.66 -42.16 -13.70
C ASN A 265 -8.08 -40.69 -13.78
N ASP A 266 -8.84 -40.23 -12.77
CA ASP A 266 -9.38 -38.87 -12.60
C ASP A 266 -8.70 -37.80 -13.50
N PRO A 267 -9.31 -37.50 -14.66
CA PRO A 267 -8.66 -36.74 -15.74
C PRO A 267 -8.27 -35.33 -15.29
N THR A 268 -8.95 -34.79 -14.28
CA THR A 268 -8.78 -33.40 -13.84
C THR A 268 -7.42 -33.13 -13.18
N THR A 269 -6.87 -34.08 -12.42
CA THR A 269 -5.58 -33.91 -11.73
C THR A 269 -4.39 -34.25 -12.62
N LEU A 270 -4.57 -35.19 -13.55
CA LEU A 270 -3.55 -35.64 -14.48
C LEU A 270 -3.31 -34.61 -15.59
N PHE A 271 -4.39 -34.07 -16.21
CA PHE A 271 -4.30 -33.01 -17.22
C PHE A 271 -3.66 -31.73 -16.67
N LYS A 272 -3.96 -31.37 -15.41
CA LYS A 272 -3.32 -30.23 -14.73
C LYS A 272 -1.80 -30.38 -14.62
N LYS A 273 -1.30 -31.59 -14.38
CA LYS A 273 0.15 -31.83 -14.23
C LYS A 273 0.86 -32.06 -15.56
N ILE A 274 0.18 -32.59 -16.59
CA ILE A 274 0.68 -32.66 -17.97
C ILE A 274 0.88 -31.25 -18.55
N LYS A 275 -0.09 -30.34 -18.32
CA LYS A 275 -0.06 -28.92 -18.75
C LYS A 275 1.15 -28.13 -18.24
N VAL A 276 1.73 -28.51 -17.10
CA VAL A 276 2.86 -27.78 -16.50
C VAL A 276 4.20 -28.11 -17.17
N LYS A 277 4.33 -29.27 -17.83
CA LYS A 277 5.60 -29.73 -18.40
C LYS A 277 5.60 -29.96 -19.91
N PHE A 278 4.45 -30.18 -20.52
CA PHE A 278 4.29 -30.21 -21.97
C PHE A 278 3.68 -28.88 -22.41
N ASN A 279 4.35 -28.15 -23.31
CA ASN A 279 3.80 -26.90 -23.80
C ASN A 279 2.51 -27.21 -24.56
N PHE A 280 1.38 -26.68 -24.08
CA PHE A 280 0.07 -26.90 -24.69
C PHE A 280 0.06 -26.43 -26.15
N GLU A 281 0.96 -25.52 -26.54
CA GLU A 281 1.18 -25.11 -27.92
C GLU A 281 1.68 -26.24 -28.84
N GLU A 282 2.35 -27.27 -28.32
CA GLU A 282 2.84 -28.41 -29.13
C GLU A 282 1.74 -29.47 -29.34
N ILE A 283 0.90 -29.68 -28.34
CA ILE A 283 -0.34 -30.48 -28.46
C ILE A 283 -1.34 -29.75 -29.38
N LYS A 284 -1.44 -28.43 -29.22
CA LYS A 284 -2.18 -27.50 -30.07
C LYS A 284 -1.63 -27.49 -31.50
N TYR A 285 -0.32 -27.49 -31.74
CA TYR A 285 0.26 -27.55 -33.10
C TYR A 285 -0.13 -28.82 -33.87
N PHE A 286 -0.28 -29.96 -33.18
CA PHE A 286 -0.74 -31.20 -33.80
C PHE A 286 -2.26 -31.25 -34.02
N LEU A 287 -3.05 -30.62 -33.13
CA LEU A 287 -4.50 -30.41 -33.28
C LEU A 287 -4.84 -29.30 -34.30
N GLU A 288 -3.93 -28.35 -34.53
CA GLU A 288 -4.03 -27.22 -35.47
C GLU A 288 -3.44 -27.52 -36.84
N ASN A 289 -2.63 -28.58 -36.98
CA ASN A 289 -2.04 -28.98 -38.25
C ASN A 289 -3.16 -29.34 -39.25
N GLU A 290 -3.22 -28.63 -40.38
CA GLU A 290 -4.33 -28.71 -41.34
C GLU A 290 -4.58 -30.12 -41.89
N ARG A 291 -3.54 -30.97 -41.98
CA ARG A 291 -3.70 -32.38 -42.37
C ARG A 291 -4.42 -33.23 -41.32
N THR A 292 -4.28 -32.90 -40.04
CA THR A 292 -5.02 -33.55 -38.93
C THR A 292 -6.42 -32.95 -38.80
N LYS A 293 -6.57 -31.64 -39.06
CA LYS A 293 -7.84 -30.92 -39.10
C LYS A 293 -8.75 -31.42 -40.23
N GLU A 294 -8.22 -31.63 -41.44
CA GLU A 294 -8.93 -32.29 -42.55
C GLU A 294 -9.26 -33.74 -42.25
N LYS A 295 -8.40 -34.50 -41.56
CA LYS A 295 -8.71 -35.89 -41.17
C LYS A 295 -9.82 -35.95 -40.12
N ILE A 296 -9.84 -35.01 -39.18
CA ILE A 296 -10.89 -34.90 -38.15
C ILE A 296 -12.20 -34.40 -38.78
N LEU A 297 -12.15 -33.39 -39.66
CA LEU A 297 -13.32 -32.91 -40.39
C LEU A 297 -13.86 -33.96 -41.37
N LYS A 298 -13.01 -34.74 -42.06
CA LYS A 298 -13.44 -35.89 -42.89
C LYS A 298 -13.96 -37.08 -42.08
N ILE A 299 -13.68 -37.15 -40.78
CA ILE A 299 -14.25 -38.15 -39.86
C ILE A 299 -15.59 -37.64 -39.32
N ILE A 300 -15.71 -36.33 -39.03
CA ILE A 300 -16.95 -35.66 -38.59
C ILE A 300 -17.98 -35.59 -39.73
N ASP A 301 -17.57 -35.27 -40.96
CA ASP A 301 -18.44 -35.28 -42.16
C ASP A 301 -18.79 -36.70 -42.63
N LYS A 302 -18.04 -37.73 -42.18
CA LYS A 302 -18.38 -39.14 -42.44
C LYS A 302 -19.17 -39.79 -41.31
N SER A 303 -19.29 -39.12 -40.16
CA SER A 303 -20.20 -39.51 -39.10
C SER A 303 -21.45 -38.66 -39.24
N ASP A 304 -22.53 -39.22 -39.79
CA ASP A 304 -23.88 -38.62 -39.80
C ASP A 304 -24.38 -38.38 -38.35
N LEU A 305 -23.82 -37.39 -37.66
CA LEU A 305 -24.19 -36.98 -36.32
C LEU A 305 -24.75 -35.56 -36.41
N HIS A 306 -26.03 -35.48 -36.78
CA HIS A 306 -26.84 -34.30 -36.52
C HIS A 306 -27.02 -34.17 -35.00
N PHE A 307 -26.26 -33.26 -34.38
CA PHE A 307 -26.53 -32.88 -33.00
C PHE A 307 -27.88 -32.17 -32.93
N ASN A 308 -28.81 -32.71 -32.16
CA ASN A 308 -30.07 -32.02 -31.88
C ASN A 308 -29.85 -30.85 -30.88
N GLU A 309 -30.85 -29.99 -30.70
CA GLU A 309 -30.74 -28.77 -29.87
C GLU A 309 -30.38 -29.08 -28.39
N GLU A 310 -30.75 -30.27 -27.90
CA GLU A 310 -30.36 -30.78 -26.58
C GLU A 310 -28.89 -31.20 -26.50
N GLU A 311 -28.37 -31.90 -27.52
CA GLU A 311 -26.99 -32.33 -27.57
C GLU A 311 -26.02 -31.16 -27.82
N LEU A 312 -26.44 -30.17 -28.62
CA LEU A 312 -25.74 -28.90 -28.75
C LEU A 312 -25.70 -28.14 -27.41
N ASN A 313 -26.81 -28.12 -26.67
CA ASN A 313 -26.84 -27.56 -25.31
C ASN A 313 -25.98 -28.35 -24.32
N GLN A 314 -25.90 -29.67 -24.42
CA GLN A 314 -25.01 -30.50 -23.60
C GLN A 314 -23.53 -30.30 -23.97
N TYR A 315 -23.22 -30.19 -25.27
CA TYR A 315 -21.88 -29.90 -25.78
C TYR A 315 -21.40 -28.51 -25.35
N TYR A 316 -22.26 -27.49 -25.46
CA TYR A 316 -21.96 -26.15 -24.93
C TYR A 316 -21.84 -26.17 -23.41
N LYS A 317 -22.69 -26.90 -22.66
CA LYS A 317 -22.51 -27.12 -21.21
C LYS A 317 -21.17 -27.79 -20.88
N LEU A 318 -20.71 -28.75 -21.68
CA LEU A 318 -19.45 -29.49 -21.50
C LEU A 318 -18.23 -28.62 -21.80
N ILE A 319 -18.26 -27.85 -22.89
CA ILE A 319 -17.26 -26.81 -23.17
C ILE A 319 -17.27 -25.82 -21.99
N PHE A 320 -18.45 -25.40 -21.53
CA PHE A 320 -18.63 -24.39 -20.49
C PHE A 320 -18.16 -24.80 -19.09
N ASN A 321 -18.49 -26.02 -18.65
CA ASN A 321 -17.98 -26.59 -17.40
C ASN A 321 -16.44 -26.68 -17.39
N ASN A 322 -15.82 -26.74 -18.57
CA ASN A 322 -14.37 -26.79 -18.75
C ASN A 322 -13.73 -25.42 -19.11
N LEU A 323 -14.53 -24.39 -19.44
CA LEU A 323 -14.10 -23.06 -19.88
C LEU A 323 -13.60 -22.14 -18.75
N HIS A 324 -13.79 -22.54 -17.48
CA HIS A 324 -13.26 -21.81 -16.32
C HIS A 324 -11.73 -21.61 -16.38
N PHE A 325 -11.03 -22.36 -17.24
CA PHE A 325 -9.57 -22.35 -17.42
C PHE A 325 -9.04 -21.54 -18.63
N ILE A 326 -9.90 -20.92 -19.45
CA ILE A 326 -9.51 -20.22 -20.68
C ILE A 326 -9.91 -18.73 -20.61
N LYS A 327 -9.30 -17.97 -19.70
CA LYS A 327 -9.58 -16.53 -19.52
C LYS A 327 -9.10 -15.64 -20.68
N SER A 328 -8.03 -16.02 -21.40
CA SER A 328 -7.36 -15.14 -22.38
C SER A 328 -7.83 -15.32 -23.83
N ASN A 329 -8.52 -16.40 -24.17
CA ASN A 329 -8.86 -16.75 -25.57
C ASN A 329 -10.34 -17.01 -25.84
N PHE A 330 -11.24 -16.74 -24.87
CA PHE A 330 -12.69 -16.94 -25.03
C PHE A 330 -13.25 -16.23 -26.28
N ALA A 331 -12.85 -14.98 -26.50
CA ALA A 331 -13.24 -14.21 -27.69
C ALA A 331 -12.78 -14.87 -29.01
N LYS A 332 -11.55 -15.37 -29.07
CA LYS A 332 -10.96 -16.02 -30.27
C LYS A 332 -11.57 -17.38 -30.57
N LEU A 333 -12.03 -18.10 -29.56
CA LEU A 333 -12.67 -19.43 -29.70
C LEU A 333 -14.14 -19.32 -30.13
N MET A 334 -14.85 -18.29 -29.68
CA MET A 334 -16.27 -18.10 -30.01
C MET A 334 -16.49 -17.44 -31.37
N LEU A 335 -15.54 -16.59 -31.81
CA LEU A 335 -15.58 -15.84 -33.08
C LEU A 335 -15.92 -16.67 -34.34
N PRO A 336 -15.43 -17.91 -34.51
CA PRO A 336 -15.73 -18.72 -35.69
C PRO A 336 -16.96 -19.65 -35.54
N LEU A 337 -17.54 -19.79 -34.34
CA LEU A 337 -18.43 -20.91 -34.00
C LEU A 337 -19.90 -20.54 -33.76
N THR A 338 -20.25 -19.26 -33.73
CA THR A 338 -21.62 -18.86 -33.34
C THR A 338 -22.36 -18.14 -34.45
N GLU A 339 -23.35 -18.82 -35.04
CA GLU A 339 -24.51 -18.15 -35.63
C GLU A 339 -25.15 -17.21 -34.59
N ARG A 340 -25.74 -16.08 -35.01
CA ARG A 340 -26.34 -15.09 -34.09
C ARG A 340 -27.35 -15.70 -33.12
N LYS A 341 -28.10 -16.72 -33.54
CA LYS A 341 -29.07 -17.44 -32.70
C LYS A 341 -28.42 -18.10 -31.48
N ASN A 342 -27.15 -18.51 -31.58
CA ASN A 342 -26.41 -19.11 -30.47
C ASN A 342 -25.93 -18.05 -29.46
N ILE A 343 -25.72 -16.80 -29.90
CA ILE A 343 -25.31 -15.69 -29.02
C ILE A 343 -26.44 -15.32 -28.04
N SER A 344 -27.70 -15.33 -28.48
CA SER A 344 -28.85 -15.03 -27.59
C SER A 344 -29.07 -16.12 -26.53
N ILE A 345 -28.86 -17.39 -26.89
CA ILE A 345 -28.92 -18.53 -25.95
C ILE A 345 -27.81 -18.40 -24.91
N LEU A 346 -26.59 -18.06 -25.32
CA LEU A 346 -25.47 -17.82 -24.42
C LEU A 346 -25.74 -16.66 -23.46
N ILE A 347 -26.24 -15.53 -23.94
CA ILE A 347 -26.63 -14.39 -23.10
C ILE A 347 -27.63 -14.85 -22.03
N SER A 348 -28.69 -15.55 -22.44
CA SER A 348 -29.74 -16.07 -21.55
C SER A 348 -29.15 -17.01 -20.49
N HIS A 349 -28.28 -17.93 -20.91
CA HIS A 349 -27.60 -18.86 -20.01
C HIS A 349 -26.66 -18.13 -19.03
N PHE A 350 -25.90 -17.13 -19.46
CA PHE A 350 -25.02 -16.37 -18.57
C PHE A 350 -25.79 -15.53 -17.56
N ILE A 351 -26.96 -15.02 -17.94
CA ILE A 351 -27.89 -14.33 -17.04
C ILE A 351 -28.40 -15.31 -15.98
N GLU A 352 -28.87 -16.50 -16.40
CA GLU A 352 -29.36 -17.55 -15.49
C GLU A 352 -28.27 -18.00 -14.50
N GLN A 353 -27.05 -18.23 -15.01
CA GLN A 353 -25.88 -18.63 -14.22
C GLN A 353 -25.27 -17.47 -13.43
N ARG A 354 -25.81 -16.25 -13.56
CA ARG A 354 -25.32 -15.02 -12.91
C ARG A 354 -23.84 -14.73 -13.19
N ASN A 355 -23.31 -15.14 -14.33
CA ASN A 355 -21.88 -15.06 -14.62
C ASN A 355 -21.54 -13.82 -15.47
N PHE A 356 -21.56 -12.66 -14.81
CA PHE A 356 -21.44 -11.34 -15.44
C PHE A 356 -20.05 -11.03 -16.00
N PHE A 357 -19.02 -11.77 -15.59
CA PHE A 357 -17.67 -11.65 -16.16
C PHE A 357 -17.65 -12.01 -17.65
N TYR A 358 -18.23 -13.15 -18.03
CA TYR A 358 -18.26 -13.59 -19.43
C TYR A 358 -19.25 -12.76 -20.27
N LEU A 359 -20.35 -12.28 -19.68
CA LEU A 359 -21.21 -11.28 -20.32
C LEU A 359 -20.42 -10.02 -20.70
N SER A 360 -19.49 -9.58 -19.86
CA SER A 360 -18.64 -8.42 -20.17
C SER A 360 -17.71 -8.68 -21.36
N ILE A 361 -17.26 -9.92 -21.56
CA ILE A 361 -16.42 -10.33 -22.69
C ILE A 361 -17.26 -10.39 -23.97
N LEU A 362 -18.47 -10.95 -23.89
CA LEU A 362 -19.41 -11.00 -25.01
C LEU A 362 -19.91 -9.63 -25.44
N TYR A 363 -19.97 -8.67 -24.52
CA TYR A 363 -20.51 -7.34 -24.77
C TYR A 363 -19.92 -6.68 -26.02
N ASP A 364 -18.61 -6.80 -26.26
CA ASP A 364 -17.96 -6.15 -27.39
C ASP A 364 -18.50 -6.66 -28.75
N PHE A 365 -19.00 -7.89 -28.80
CA PHE A 365 -19.50 -8.59 -30.00
C PHE A 365 -21.00 -8.40 -30.26
N LEU A 366 -21.74 -7.86 -29.30
CA LEU A 366 -23.18 -7.64 -29.43
C LEU A 366 -23.50 -6.49 -30.39
N ILE A 367 -24.59 -6.61 -31.15
CA ILE A 367 -25.13 -5.48 -31.90
C ILE A 367 -25.79 -4.45 -30.97
N LEU A 368 -26.05 -3.25 -31.48
CA LEU A 368 -26.45 -2.09 -30.67
C LEU A 368 -27.77 -2.33 -29.91
N GLU A 369 -28.71 -3.07 -30.51
CA GLU A 369 -29.99 -3.45 -29.89
C GLU A 369 -29.82 -4.49 -28.77
N GLU A 370 -29.03 -5.55 -29.01
CA GLU A 370 -28.68 -6.55 -28.00
C GLU A 370 -27.95 -5.93 -26.81
N LYS A 371 -27.01 -5.00 -27.08
CA LYS A 371 -26.35 -4.20 -26.03
C LYS A 371 -27.36 -3.42 -25.19
N ARG A 372 -28.39 -2.82 -25.81
CA ARG A 372 -29.45 -2.09 -25.09
C ARG A 372 -30.26 -3.01 -24.20
N ASN A 373 -30.72 -4.14 -24.73
CA ASN A 373 -31.52 -5.10 -23.97
C ASN A 373 -30.74 -5.70 -22.80
N LEU A 374 -29.47 -6.06 -23.03
CA LEU A 374 -28.62 -6.59 -21.97
C LEU A 374 -28.30 -5.53 -20.89
N ASN A 375 -28.10 -4.27 -21.28
CA ASN A 375 -27.91 -3.19 -20.33
C ASN A 375 -29.17 -2.91 -19.51
N LEU A 376 -30.37 -2.96 -20.12
CA LEU A 376 -31.65 -2.84 -19.39
C LEU A 376 -31.78 -3.92 -18.32
N LEU A 377 -31.56 -5.17 -18.71
CA LEU A 377 -31.63 -6.30 -17.79
C LEU A 377 -30.56 -6.23 -16.69
N ALA A 378 -29.33 -5.82 -17.03
CA ALA A 378 -28.28 -5.61 -16.05
C ALA A 378 -28.63 -4.50 -15.04
N ILE A 379 -29.29 -3.43 -15.48
CA ILE A 379 -29.77 -2.36 -14.58
C ILE A 379 -30.83 -2.90 -13.61
N GLU A 380 -31.75 -3.75 -14.08
CA GLU A 380 -32.75 -4.41 -13.22
C GLU A 380 -32.11 -5.37 -12.21
N LEU A 381 -31.10 -6.13 -12.64
CA LEU A 381 -30.38 -7.10 -11.80
C LEU A 381 -29.35 -6.47 -10.85
N LEU A 382 -28.99 -5.19 -11.03
CA LEU A 382 -28.00 -4.50 -10.20
C LEU A 382 -28.36 -4.49 -8.71
N LEU A 383 -29.65 -4.38 -8.39
CA LEU A 383 -30.13 -4.42 -7.01
C LEU A 383 -29.89 -5.81 -6.37
N ILE A 384 -29.90 -6.87 -7.18
CA ILE A 384 -29.87 -8.26 -6.75
C ILE A 384 -28.43 -8.80 -6.66
N ASN A 385 -27.53 -8.46 -7.60
CA ASN A 385 -26.19 -9.05 -7.67
C ASN A 385 -25.07 -8.02 -7.89
N GLU A 386 -24.03 -8.05 -7.04
CA GLU A 386 -22.86 -7.17 -7.14
C GLU A 386 -21.97 -7.44 -8.35
N GLU A 387 -21.94 -8.66 -8.87
CA GLU A 387 -21.09 -9.02 -10.02
C GLU A 387 -21.52 -8.29 -11.30
N VAL A 388 -22.78 -7.85 -11.35
CA VAL A 388 -23.35 -7.00 -12.41
C VAL A 388 -22.60 -5.67 -12.53
N ILE A 389 -22.03 -5.16 -11.42
CA ILE A 389 -21.23 -3.92 -11.40
C ILE A 389 -20.03 -4.05 -12.33
N TYR A 390 -19.41 -5.24 -12.43
CA TYR A 390 -18.26 -5.46 -13.30
C TYR A 390 -18.65 -5.38 -14.78
N TYR A 391 -19.78 -6.00 -15.14
CA TYR A 391 -20.36 -5.90 -16.47
C TYR A 391 -20.73 -4.46 -16.83
N LEU A 392 -21.49 -3.77 -15.96
CA LEU A 392 -21.91 -2.39 -16.19
C LEU A 392 -20.74 -1.41 -16.25
N HIS A 393 -19.69 -1.63 -15.46
CA HIS A 393 -18.48 -0.80 -15.53
C HIS A 393 -17.82 -0.88 -16.92
N LYS A 394 -17.71 -2.09 -17.49
CA LYS A 394 -17.17 -2.27 -18.84
C LYS A 394 -18.14 -1.73 -19.90
N SER A 395 -19.44 -2.02 -19.77
CA SER A 395 -20.45 -1.60 -20.75
C SER A 395 -20.61 -0.07 -20.81
N ILE A 396 -20.58 0.61 -19.65
CA ILE A 396 -20.67 2.08 -19.58
C ILE A 396 -19.41 2.71 -20.18
N ASN A 397 -18.21 2.24 -19.83
CA ASN A 397 -16.98 2.88 -20.35
C ASN A 397 -16.74 2.65 -21.85
N ASN A 398 -17.34 1.61 -22.46
CA ASN A 398 -17.11 1.25 -23.86
C ASN A 398 -18.30 1.53 -24.80
N SER A 399 -19.47 1.97 -24.30
CA SER A 399 -20.67 2.07 -25.13
C SER A 399 -20.98 3.48 -25.66
N LEU A 400 -21.52 3.52 -26.88
CA LEU A 400 -22.19 4.68 -27.49
C LEU A 400 -23.53 5.05 -26.81
N ASN A 401 -23.99 4.29 -25.80
CA ASN A 401 -25.29 4.46 -25.12
C ASN A 401 -25.14 4.86 -23.64
N GLN A 402 -24.01 5.48 -23.24
CA GLN A 402 -23.79 5.94 -21.87
C GLN A 402 -24.97 6.75 -21.32
N ASP A 403 -25.52 7.67 -22.11
CA ASP A 403 -26.63 8.55 -21.76
C ASP A 403 -27.88 7.77 -21.30
N PHE A 404 -28.20 6.68 -22.01
CA PHE A 404 -29.36 5.86 -21.68
C PHE A 404 -29.19 5.15 -20.33
N ILE A 405 -28.00 4.58 -20.10
CA ILE A 405 -27.67 3.90 -18.85
C ILE A 405 -27.68 4.90 -17.69
N LEU A 406 -27.04 6.07 -17.87
CA LEU A 406 -26.98 7.11 -16.85
C LEU A 406 -28.39 7.64 -16.50
N LYS A 407 -29.26 7.89 -17.49
CA LYS A 407 -30.66 8.27 -17.24
C LYS A 407 -31.44 7.25 -16.42
N LYS A 408 -31.25 5.96 -16.69
CA LYS A 408 -31.87 4.89 -15.91
C LYS A 408 -31.25 4.79 -14.50
N MET A 409 -29.95 5.03 -14.35
CA MET A 409 -29.30 5.12 -13.04
C MET A 409 -29.86 6.28 -12.20
N VAL A 410 -30.16 7.44 -12.80
CA VAL A 410 -30.83 8.56 -12.10
C VAL A 410 -32.15 8.10 -11.47
N ILE A 411 -32.96 7.33 -12.20
CA ILE A 411 -34.23 6.78 -11.69
C ILE A 411 -33.98 5.79 -10.54
N LEU A 412 -32.98 4.92 -10.66
CA LEU A 412 -32.63 3.99 -9.58
C LEU A 412 -32.14 4.71 -8.32
N ILE A 413 -31.32 5.75 -8.47
CA ILE A 413 -30.84 6.58 -7.36
C ILE A 413 -32.01 7.23 -6.62
N ARG A 414 -32.96 7.78 -7.38
CA ARG A 414 -34.15 8.43 -6.84
C ARG A 414 -35.02 7.47 -6.02
N ASN A 415 -35.08 6.22 -6.43
CA ASN A 415 -35.93 5.21 -5.78
C ASN A 415 -35.24 4.50 -4.62
N ASN A 416 -33.95 4.14 -4.75
CA ASN A 416 -33.20 3.45 -3.70
C ASN A 416 -31.68 3.53 -3.91
N LEU A 417 -31.02 4.51 -3.27
CA LEU A 417 -29.56 4.62 -3.31
C LEU A 417 -28.90 3.60 -2.36
N ASP A 418 -28.43 2.49 -2.91
CA ASP A 418 -27.64 1.47 -2.19
C ASP A 418 -26.12 1.60 -2.46
N TYR A 419 -25.31 1.04 -1.54
CA TYR A 419 -23.85 0.95 -1.59
C TYR A 419 -23.32 0.46 -2.93
N LYS A 420 -23.95 -0.56 -3.50
CA LYS A 420 -23.59 -1.17 -4.79
C LYS A 420 -23.57 -0.12 -5.90
N LEU A 421 -24.55 0.77 -5.88
CA LEU A 421 -24.74 1.81 -6.88
C LEU A 421 -23.70 2.93 -6.69
N ILE A 422 -23.40 3.31 -5.44
CA ILE A 422 -22.33 4.26 -5.10
C ILE A 422 -20.96 3.74 -5.57
N LYS A 423 -20.67 2.45 -5.37
CA LYS A 423 -19.43 1.81 -5.79
C LYS A 423 -19.28 1.76 -7.32
N LEU A 424 -20.38 1.55 -8.05
CA LEU A 424 -20.39 1.64 -9.51
C LEU A 424 -20.08 3.07 -9.95
N LEU A 425 -20.79 4.07 -9.42
CA LEU A 425 -20.63 5.49 -9.76
C LEU A 425 -19.18 5.97 -9.61
N ASN A 426 -18.50 5.58 -8.53
CA ASN A 426 -17.10 5.92 -8.29
C ASN A 426 -16.13 5.36 -9.36
N LYS A 427 -16.48 4.25 -9.99
CA LYS A 427 -15.64 3.61 -11.02
C LYS A 427 -15.89 4.17 -12.42
N LEU A 428 -16.97 4.91 -12.66
CA LEU A 428 -17.31 5.43 -13.98
C LEU A 428 -16.38 6.57 -14.42
N LYS A 429 -16.01 6.58 -15.70
CA LYS A 429 -15.41 7.75 -16.34
C LYS A 429 -16.50 8.81 -16.59
N ILE A 430 -16.17 10.07 -16.29
CA ILE A 430 -17.11 11.18 -16.48
C ILE A 430 -16.91 11.69 -17.91
N ASP A 431 -17.62 11.07 -18.85
CA ASP A 431 -17.60 11.49 -20.25
C ASP A 431 -18.83 12.38 -20.55
N ASN A 432 -20.03 11.99 -20.09
CA ASN A 432 -21.25 12.82 -20.22
C ASN A 432 -21.51 13.69 -18.98
N LYS A 433 -20.95 14.90 -18.99
CA LYS A 433 -21.04 15.85 -17.85
C LYS A 433 -22.49 16.15 -17.40
N LYS A 434 -23.45 16.28 -18.34
CA LYS A 434 -24.85 16.64 -18.04
C LYS A 434 -25.56 15.60 -17.17
N GLU A 435 -25.45 14.32 -17.54
CA GLU A 435 -26.12 13.25 -16.79
C GLU A 435 -25.48 13.03 -15.41
N PHE A 436 -24.16 13.17 -15.30
CA PHE A 436 -23.47 13.14 -13.99
C PHE A 436 -23.90 14.29 -13.08
N TYR A 437 -24.24 15.46 -13.62
CA TYR A 437 -24.83 16.54 -12.83
C TYR A 437 -26.21 16.14 -12.28
N PHE A 438 -27.09 15.52 -13.07
CA PHE A 438 -28.40 15.07 -12.60
C PHE A 438 -28.28 13.97 -11.54
N ILE A 439 -27.35 13.02 -11.72
CA ILE A 439 -27.00 12.03 -10.71
C ILE A 439 -26.53 12.72 -9.42
N GLY A 440 -25.61 13.69 -9.52
CA GLY A 440 -25.11 14.45 -8.37
C GLY A 440 -26.23 15.20 -7.65
N LYS A 441 -27.12 15.85 -8.40
CA LYS A 441 -28.28 16.56 -7.86
C LYS A 441 -29.22 15.61 -7.10
N GLU A 442 -29.62 14.49 -7.69
CA GLU A 442 -30.49 13.51 -7.03
C GLU A 442 -29.86 12.94 -5.75
N ILE A 443 -28.54 12.71 -5.73
CA ILE A 443 -27.84 12.30 -4.51
C ILE A 443 -27.92 13.39 -3.44
N ILE A 444 -27.75 14.66 -3.83
CA ILE A 444 -27.79 15.81 -2.92
C ILE A 444 -29.21 16.04 -2.38
N ASP A 445 -30.24 15.87 -3.21
CA ASP A 445 -31.64 16.01 -2.83
C ASP A 445 -32.07 14.88 -1.87
N ASN A 446 -31.49 13.67 -2.04
CA ASN A 446 -31.81 12.50 -1.21
C ASN A 446 -30.83 12.25 -0.05
N LEU A 447 -30.01 13.23 0.36
CA LEU A 447 -28.95 13.01 1.36
C LEU A 447 -29.42 12.38 2.67
N LEU A 448 -30.67 12.61 3.09
CA LEU A 448 -31.21 12.09 4.34
C LEU A 448 -31.49 10.58 4.33
N SER A 449 -31.85 10.00 3.18
CA SER A 449 -32.15 8.57 3.06
C SER A 449 -30.88 7.71 3.05
N ILE A 450 -29.74 8.31 2.73
CA ILE A 450 -28.46 7.62 2.57
C ILE A 450 -27.90 7.17 3.93
N ASN A 451 -27.30 5.99 4.00
CA ASN A 451 -26.63 5.57 5.24
C ASN A 451 -25.37 6.42 5.52
N LYS A 452 -25.18 6.87 6.77
CA LYS A 452 -24.03 7.68 7.19
C LYS A 452 -22.68 7.05 6.85
N LYS A 453 -22.59 5.71 6.84
CA LYS A 453 -21.36 4.98 6.48
C LYS A 453 -20.90 5.24 5.04
N PHE A 454 -21.82 5.57 4.13
CA PHE A 454 -21.52 5.72 2.71
C PHE A 454 -21.31 7.17 2.28
N LEU A 455 -21.51 8.14 3.19
CA LEU A 455 -21.33 9.57 2.88
C LEU A 455 -19.90 9.92 2.46
N ASN A 456 -18.89 9.20 2.96
CA ASN A 456 -17.50 9.39 2.54
C ASN A 456 -17.26 8.96 1.09
N GLU A 457 -17.87 7.86 0.65
CA GLU A 457 -17.72 7.38 -0.73
C GLU A 457 -18.46 8.27 -1.72
N ILE A 458 -19.62 8.78 -1.31
CA ILE A 458 -20.38 9.78 -2.09
C ILE A 458 -19.63 11.09 -2.18
N SER A 459 -18.94 11.49 -1.13
CA SER A 459 -18.15 12.71 -1.10
C SER A 459 -17.07 12.70 -2.20
N PHE A 460 -16.33 11.61 -2.38
CA PHE A 460 -15.37 11.49 -3.48
C PHE A 460 -16.02 11.58 -4.86
N PHE A 461 -17.18 10.95 -5.02
CA PHE A 461 -17.95 11.01 -6.26
C PHE A 461 -18.40 12.44 -6.59
N LEU A 462 -19.00 13.13 -5.62
CA LEU A 462 -19.48 14.50 -5.77
C LEU A 462 -18.33 15.48 -5.99
N GLU A 463 -17.18 15.28 -5.35
CA GLU A 463 -15.97 16.06 -5.61
C GLU A 463 -15.54 15.92 -7.07
N LYS A 464 -15.49 14.68 -7.58
CA LYS A 464 -15.13 14.41 -8.98
C LYS A 464 -16.08 15.10 -9.96
N ILE A 465 -17.39 15.10 -9.71
CA ILE A 465 -18.37 15.81 -10.55
C ILE A 465 -18.22 17.33 -10.40
N SER A 466 -17.98 17.83 -9.18
CA SER A 466 -17.89 19.26 -8.90
C SER A 466 -16.76 19.95 -9.67
N PHE A 467 -15.70 19.21 -10.04
CA PHE A 467 -14.65 19.68 -10.93
C PHE A 467 -15.18 20.04 -12.33
N PHE A 468 -16.19 19.32 -12.82
CA PHE A 468 -16.79 19.54 -14.13
C PHE A 468 -18.02 20.46 -14.09
N HIS A 469 -18.76 20.45 -12.97
CA HIS A 469 -19.98 21.24 -12.79
C HIS A 469 -19.96 21.98 -11.46
N THR A 470 -19.60 23.27 -11.53
CA THR A 470 -19.53 24.15 -10.36
C THR A 470 -20.85 24.28 -9.61
N LYS A 471 -21.99 24.13 -10.29
CA LYS A 471 -23.34 24.12 -9.69
C LYS A 471 -23.54 23.06 -8.59
N ILE A 472 -22.74 21.99 -8.59
CA ILE A 472 -22.76 21.01 -7.49
C ILE A 472 -22.33 21.65 -6.17
N TYR A 473 -21.35 22.58 -6.19
CA TYR A 473 -21.00 23.34 -4.99
C TYR A 473 -22.19 24.14 -4.50
N ASP A 474 -22.88 24.85 -5.40
CA ASP A 474 -24.02 25.69 -5.06
C ASP A 474 -25.14 24.88 -4.37
N LEU A 475 -25.48 23.70 -4.91
CA LEU A 475 -26.49 22.81 -4.31
C LEU A 475 -26.12 22.33 -2.90
N ILE A 476 -24.85 21.95 -2.68
CA ILE A 476 -24.42 21.50 -1.34
C ILE A 476 -24.35 22.70 -0.37
N LEU A 477 -23.97 23.90 -0.86
CA LEU A 477 -23.97 25.14 -0.08
C LEU A 477 -25.38 25.58 0.33
N GLU A 478 -26.36 25.45 -0.58
CA GLU A 478 -27.78 25.63 -0.25
C GLU A 478 -28.19 24.71 0.90
N ASN A 479 -27.78 23.43 0.86
CA ASN A 479 -28.02 22.50 1.95
C ASN A 479 -27.31 22.86 3.27
N LEU A 480 -26.17 23.55 3.24
CA LEU A 480 -25.54 24.09 4.47
C LEU A 480 -26.38 25.19 5.12
N SER A 481 -27.24 25.85 4.35
CA SER A 481 -28.18 26.87 4.79
C SER A 481 -29.57 26.33 5.17
N SER A 482 -29.84 25.06 4.86
CA SER A 482 -31.11 24.38 5.12
C SER A 482 -31.58 24.53 6.57
N ALA A 483 -32.89 24.55 6.80
CA ALA A 483 -33.46 24.57 8.15
C ALA A 483 -33.23 23.27 8.92
N ASP A 484 -33.20 22.13 8.23
CA ASP A 484 -32.97 20.83 8.84
C ASP A 484 -31.50 20.65 9.27
N ASN A 485 -31.31 20.22 10.52
CA ASN A 485 -30.00 20.05 11.11
C ASN A 485 -29.27 18.81 10.60
N GLU A 486 -29.97 17.71 10.31
CA GLU A 486 -29.32 16.50 9.80
C GLU A 486 -28.84 16.71 8.37
N THR A 487 -29.62 17.38 7.52
CA THR A 487 -29.20 17.80 6.18
C THR A 487 -27.91 18.62 6.23
N ARG A 488 -27.85 19.66 7.08
CA ARG A 488 -26.61 20.45 7.26
C ARG A 488 -25.42 19.59 7.70
N LYS A 489 -25.61 18.70 8.68
CA LYS A 489 -24.53 17.84 9.19
C LYS A 489 -23.99 16.90 8.11
N ARG A 490 -24.87 16.32 7.29
CA ARG A 490 -24.49 15.42 6.19
C ARG A 490 -23.77 16.17 5.08
N SER A 491 -24.24 17.37 4.72
CA SER A 491 -23.55 18.24 3.76
C SER A 491 -22.18 18.70 4.25
N VAL A 492 -22.03 19.02 5.55
CA VAL A 492 -20.71 19.28 6.14
C VAL A 492 -19.81 18.05 5.97
N LEU A 493 -20.29 16.84 6.29
CA LEU A 493 -19.51 15.61 6.14
C LEU A 493 -19.08 15.38 4.69
N ILE A 494 -19.96 15.62 3.73
CA ILE A 494 -19.63 15.51 2.30
C ILE A 494 -18.54 16.50 1.91
N PHE A 495 -18.64 17.75 2.34
CA PHE A 495 -17.59 18.72 2.02
C PHE A 495 -16.24 18.41 2.67
N THR A 496 -16.19 17.62 3.75
CA THR A 496 -14.92 17.37 4.45
C THR A 496 -13.86 16.69 3.58
N ASN A 497 -14.23 15.84 2.61
CA ASN A 497 -13.22 15.19 1.77
C ASN A 497 -12.79 16.04 0.57
N PHE A 498 -13.52 17.12 0.24
CA PHE A 498 -13.21 17.97 -0.90
C PHE A 498 -11.86 18.68 -0.73
N ASN A 499 -11.17 18.91 -1.85
CA ASN A 499 -9.90 19.62 -1.88
C ASN A 499 -10.03 21.04 -1.31
N LEU A 500 -9.15 21.38 -0.38
CA LEU A 500 -9.12 22.69 0.28
C LEU A 500 -8.85 23.84 -0.70
N GLN A 501 -8.00 23.62 -1.70
CA GLN A 501 -7.64 24.66 -2.68
C GLN A 501 -8.85 25.15 -3.48
N THR A 502 -9.78 24.25 -3.81
CA THR A 502 -10.97 24.61 -4.60
C THR A 502 -12.08 25.17 -3.73
N ILE A 503 -12.29 24.60 -2.54
CA ILE A 503 -13.45 24.94 -1.71
C ILE A 503 -13.27 26.22 -0.90
N ILE A 504 -12.06 26.53 -0.42
CA ILE A 504 -11.83 27.67 0.48
C ILE A 504 -12.24 29.02 -0.14
N PRO A 505 -11.89 29.36 -1.40
CA PRO A 505 -12.35 30.60 -2.02
C PRO A 505 -13.88 30.72 -2.08
N ILE A 506 -14.57 29.60 -2.32
CA ILE A 506 -16.03 29.54 -2.36
C ILE A 506 -16.60 29.79 -0.96
N LEU A 507 -16.05 29.14 0.07
CA LEU A 507 -16.50 29.34 1.45
C LEU A 507 -16.28 30.76 1.95
N ILE A 508 -15.17 31.41 1.57
CA ILE A 508 -14.92 32.82 1.89
C ILE A 508 -16.03 33.70 1.30
N LYS A 509 -16.34 33.51 0.01
CA LYS A 509 -17.41 34.25 -0.66
C LYS A 509 -18.77 34.03 -0.01
N GLU A 510 -19.10 32.79 0.36
CA GLU A 510 -20.38 32.47 0.97
C GLU A 510 -20.50 32.97 2.41
N TYR A 511 -19.39 33.05 3.15
CA TYR A 511 -19.39 33.52 4.52
C TYR A 511 -19.61 35.04 4.65
N THR A 512 -19.43 35.81 3.58
CA THR A 512 -19.77 37.25 3.61
C THR A 512 -21.29 37.48 3.64
N LYS A 513 -22.09 36.51 3.20
CA LYS A 513 -23.55 36.62 3.20
C LYS A 513 -24.10 36.64 4.64
N PRO A 514 -25.17 37.40 4.92
CA PRO A 514 -25.76 37.52 6.25
C PRO A 514 -26.63 36.30 6.64
N ASN A 515 -26.14 35.07 6.42
CA ASN A 515 -26.85 33.84 6.77
C ASN A 515 -26.16 33.13 7.94
N LEU A 516 -26.76 33.23 9.15
CA LEU A 516 -26.19 32.67 10.37
C LEU A 516 -26.01 31.14 10.31
N LYS A 517 -27.00 30.41 9.77
CA LYS A 517 -26.94 28.94 9.66
C LYS A 517 -25.79 28.50 8.75
N LEU A 518 -25.64 29.17 7.62
CA LEU A 518 -24.55 28.94 6.67
C LEU A 518 -23.19 29.21 7.33
N LYS A 519 -23.01 30.37 7.97
CA LYS A 519 -21.76 30.72 8.67
C LYS A 519 -21.39 29.68 9.74
N LEU A 520 -22.36 29.23 10.54
CA LEU A 520 -22.13 28.20 11.56
C LEU A 520 -21.78 26.83 10.94
N SER A 521 -22.41 26.46 9.82
CA SER A 521 -22.05 25.25 9.07
C SER A 521 -20.63 25.33 8.50
N ILE A 522 -20.22 26.50 7.99
CA ILE A 522 -18.87 26.76 7.50
C ILE A 522 -17.86 26.61 8.65
N LEU A 523 -18.11 27.16 9.83
CA LEU A 523 -17.21 26.98 10.99
C LEU A 523 -17.04 25.50 11.39
N LYS A 524 -18.14 24.72 11.37
CA LYS A 524 -18.09 23.26 11.62
C LYS A 524 -17.30 22.52 10.54
N LEU A 525 -17.41 22.95 9.29
CA LEU A 525 -16.66 22.40 8.17
C LEU A 525 -15.16 22.71 8.29
N LEU A 526 -14.79 23.97 8.57
CA LEU A 526 -13.40 24.38 8.80
C LEU A 526 -12.76 23.58 9.95
N LYS A 527 -13.51 23.34 11.03
CA LYS A 527 -13.05 22.48 12.12
C LYS A 527 -12.66 21.10 11.59
N LYS A 528 -13.50 20.48 10.76
CA LYS A 528 -13.23 19.15 10.19
C LYS A 528 -12.04 19.16 9.22
N PHE A 529 -11.83 20.26 8.51
CA PHE A 529 -10.67 20.40 7.65
C PHE A 529 -9.35 20.43 8.41
N CYS A 530 -9.32 20.84 9.69
CA CYS A 530 -8.08 20.90 10.47
C CYS A 530 -7.38 19.53 10.68
N VAL A 531 -8.00 18.42 10.30
CA VAL A 531 -7.34 17.09 10.26
C VAL A 531 -6.40 16.95 9.05
N LYS A 532 -6.57 17.78 8.02
CA LYS A 532 -5.78 17.74 6.77
C LYS A 532 -4.43 18.44 6.96
N LYS A 533 -3.38 17.90 6.33
CA LYS A 533 -2.02 18.51 6.37
C LYS A 533 -1.97 19.85 5.65
N GLU A 534 -2.79 20.00 4.62
CA GLU A 534 -2.91 21.21 3.81
C GLU A 534 -3.49 22.39 4.61
N THR A 535 -4.11 22.17 5.77
CA THR A 535 -4.59 23.23 6.66
C THR A 535 -3.47 24.19 7.05
N PHE A 536 -2.24 23.71 7.19
CA PHE A 536 -1.08 24.57 7.44
C PHE A 536 -0.93 25.67 6.38
N ILE A 537 -1.24 25.41 5.11
CA ILE A 537 -1.15 26.37 4.01
C ILE A 537 -2.24 27.45 4.17
N PHE A 538 -3.45 27.05 4.56
CA PHE A 538 -4.62 27.92 4.68
C PHE A 538 -4.82 28.51 6.09
N ARG A 539 -3.89 28.29 7.02
CA ARG A 539 -4.04 28.61 8.45
C ARG A 539 -4.43 30.06 8.73
N ARG A 540 -3.89 31.02 7.96
CA ARG A 540 -4.23 32.46 8.09
C ARG A 540 -5.67 32.77 7.68
N ILE A 541 -6.17 32.07 6.67
CA ILE A 541 -7.57 32.21 6.26
C ILE A 541 -8.48 31.67 7.37
N PHE A 542 -8.12 30.51 7.95
CA PHE A 542 -8.86 29.92 9.07
C PHE A 542 -8.85 30.83 10.30
N LEU A 543 -7.72 31.50 10.56
CA LEU A 543 -7.59 32.50 11.61
C LEU A 543 -8.57 33.67 11.41
N ASN A 544 -8.77 34.16 10.18
CA ASN A 544 -9.74 35.22 9.91
C ASN A 544 -11.18 34.79 10.24
N PHE A 545 -11.56 33.55 9.90
CA PHE A 545 -12.86 32.99 10.29
C PHE A 545 -13.00 32.87 11.80
N LEU A 546 -11.92 32.47 12.48
CA LEU A 546 -11.87 32.36 13.93
C LEU A 546 -12.05 33.72 14.60
N ILE A 547 -11.33 34.75 14.14
CA ILE A 547 -11.45 36.13 14.62
C ILE A 547 -12.91 36.57 14.51
N HIS A 548 -13.50 36.49 13.30
CA HIS A 548 -14.90 36.88 13.13
C HIS A 548 -15.85 36.10 14.03
N ALA A 549 -15.66 34.78 14.17
CA ALA A 549 -16.50 33.94 15.00
C ALA A 549 -16.43 34.31 16.49
N LEU A 550 -15.23 34.61 17.01
CA LEU A 550 -15.02 35.03 18.40
C LEU A 550 -15.31 36.51 18.64
N SER A 551 -15.56 37.31 17.61
CA SER A 551 -16.03 38.69 17.75
C SER A 551 -17.57 38.81 17.75
N GLN A 552 -18.31 37.72 17.58
CA GLN A 552 -19.77 37.77 17.57
C GLN A 552 -20.35 37.84 18.99
N ASN A 553 -21.43 38.59 19.14
CA ASN A 553 -22.26 38.60 20.35
C ASN A 553 -23.20 37.39 20.44
N ASP A 554 -22.77 36.23 19.93
CA ASP A 554 -23.56 35.00 19.90
C ASP A 554 -22.74 33.83 20.48
N LEU A 555 -23.27 33.23 21.54
CA LEU A 555 -22.65 32.10 22.25
C LEU A 555 -22.39 30.90 21.33
N VAL A 556 -23.25 30.64 20.35
CA VAL A 556 -23.11 29.53 19.40
C VAL A 556 -21.93 29.80 18.46
N PHE A 557 -21.74 31.03 18.00
CA PHE A 557 -20.56 31.41 17.22
C PHE A 557 -19.29 31.25 18.05
N ASN A 558 -19.29 31.79 19.26
CA ASN A 558 -18.13 31.74 20.16
C ASN A 558 -17.76 30.29 20.50
N THR A 559 -18.75 29.44 20.76
CA THR A 559 -18.56 28.00 20.98
C THR A 559 -17.93 27.30 19.77
N ASN A 560 -18.40 27.58 18.55
CA ASN A 560 -17.85 26.96 17.35
C ASN A 560 -16.46 27.54 17.01
N GLY A 561 -16.23 28.82 17.28
CA GLY A 561 -14.93 29.48 17.20
C GLY A 561 -13.92 28.80 18.12
N LEU A 562 -14.22 28.64 19.41
CA LEU A 562 -13.34 27.97 20.37
C LEU A 562 -13.09 26.48 20.04
N LYS A 563 -14.08 25.80 19.43
CA LYS A 563 -13.88 24.44 18.91
C LYS A 563 -12.98 24.41 17.68
N LEU A 564 -13.02 25.44 16.84
CA LEU A 564 -12.14 25.59 15.69
C LEU A 564 -10.71 25.94 16.14
N SER A 565 -10.54 26.86 17.09
CA SER A 565 -9.22 27.24 17.61
C SER A 565 -8.49 26.04 18.19
N LYS A 566 -9.19 25.18 18.95
CA LYS A 566 -8.62 23.96 19.53
C LYS A 566 -7.94 23.08 18.48
N GLU A 567 -8.59 22.88 17.34
CA GLU A 567 -8.05 22.07 16.24
C GLU A 567 -7.01 22.83 15.39
N LEU A 568 -7.11 24.15 15.32
CA LEU A 568 -6.25 25.01 14.51
C LEU A 568 -4.88 25.24 15.14
N ILE A 569 -4.79 25.30 16.48
CA ILE A 569 -3.56 25.58 17.26
C ILE A 569 -2.37 24.73 16.80
N GLN A 570 -2.57 23.45 16.47
CA GLN A 570 -1.49 22.57 16.03
C GLN A 570 -0.79 23.03 14.73
N HIS A 571 -1.48 23.83 13.90
CA HIS A 571 -1.02 24.31 12.60
C HIS A 571 -0.50 25.74 12.61
N LEU A 572 -0.70 26.48 13.71
CA LEU A 572 -0.37 27.90 13.79
C LEU A 572 1.11 28.12 14.10
N GLN A 573 1.64 29.23 13.60
CA GLN A 573 2.98 29.73 13.96
C GLN A 573 2.92 30.60 15.21
N ARG A 574 4.07 30.85 15.84
CA ARG A 574 4.17 31.56 17.14
C ARG A 574 3.35 32.86 17.21
N ASN A 575 3.46 33.75 16.23
CA ASN A 575 2.72 35.03 16.25
C ASN A 575 1.20 34.81 16.11
N GLU A 576 0.79 33.84 15.28
CA GLU A 576 -0.62 33.49 15.09
C GLU A 576 -1.20 32.83 16.36
N LEU A 577 -0.39 32.04 17.08
CA LEU A 577 -0.73 31.45 18.37
C LEU A 577 -0.95 32.53 19.44
N ILE A 578 -0.12 33.57 19.48
CA ILE A 578 -0.31 34.72 20.39
C ILE A 578 -1.63 35.42 20.10
N SER A 579 -1.96 35.67 18.82
CA SER A 579 -3.26 36.24 18.45
C SER A 579 -4.43 35.34 18.88
N VAL A 580 -4.30 34.01 18.77
CA VAL A 580 -5.34 33.10 19.27
C VAL A 580 -5.42 33.13 20.79
N LEU A 581 -4.29 33.22 21.50
CA LEU A 581 -4.28 33.39 22.96
C LEU A 581 -5.06 34.64 23.36
N GLU A 582 -4.80 35.79 22.74
CA GLU A 582 -5.52 37.04 23.02
C GLU A 582 -7.03 36.88 22.85
N LEU A 583 -7.47 36.28 21.73
CA LEU A 583 -8.89 36.04 21.44
C LEU A 583 -9.52 35.08 22.46
N VAL A 584 -8.85 33.98 22.81
CA VAL A 584 -9.33 33.00 23.78
C VAL A 584 -9.38 33.60 25.18
N PHE A 585 -8.40 34.44 25.53
CA PHE A 585 -8.28 35.02 26.85
C PHE A 585 -9.42 35.99 27.18
N MET A 586 -10.03 36.62 26.16
CA MET A 586 -11.27 37.41 26.33
C MET A 586 -12.43 36.62 26.94
N TYR A 587 -12.41 35.28 26.83
CA TYR A 587 -13.48 34.40 27.28
C TYR A 587 -13.24 33.74 28.64
N ILE A 588 -12.13 34.02 29.33
CA ILE A 588 -11.81 33.39 30.63
C ILE A 588 -12.90 33.58 31.66
N PHE A 589 -13.67 34.68 31.60
CA PHE A 589 -14.75 34.97 32.54
C PHE A 589 -16.12 34.44 32.13
N SER A 590 -16.21 33.63 31.08
CA SER A 590 -17.48 33.04 30.65
C SER A 590 -18.08 32.17 31.76
N SER A 591 -19.35 32.44 32.08
CA SER A 591 -20.16 31.64 33.00
C SER A 591 -20.70 30.36 32.37
N ASN A 592 -20.69 30.27 31.03
CA ASN A 592 -21.15 29.07 30.34
C ASN A 592 -20.13 27.95 30.51
N THR A 593 -20.56 26.81 31.06
CA THR A 593 -19.69 25.67 31.39
C THR A 593 -18.94 25.14 30.18
N LEU A 594 -19.62 25.01 29.04
CA LEU A 594 -19.02 24.49 27.81
C LEU A 594 -17.98 25.45 27.22
N VAL A 595 -18.25 26.76 27.24
CA VAL A 595 -17.28 27.78 26.82
C VAL A 595 -16.09 27.81 27.76
N SER A 596 -16.32 27.80 29.08
CA SER A 596 -15.25 27.79 30.08
C SER A 596 -14.32 26.59 29.90
N GLN A 597 -14.88 25.40 29.66
CA GLN A 597 -14.10 24.20 29.39
C GLN A 597 -13.28 24.32 28.09
N LEU A 598 -13.89 24.83 27.01
CA LEU A 598 -13.16 25.04 25.76
C LEU A 598 -12.04 26.08 25.90
N VAL A 599 -12.24 27.13 26.71
CA VAL A 599 -11.19 28.12 26.99
C VAL A 599 -10.02 27.45 27.71
N ILE A 600 -10.29 26.64 28.73
CA ILE A 600 -9.25 25.89 29.46
C ILE A 600 -8.50 24.94 28.53
N ASP A 601 -9.22 24.18 27.70
CA ASP A 601 -8.61 23.28 26.70
C ASP A 601 -7.68 24.04 25.74
N ASN A 602 -8.11 25.21 25.27
CA ASN A 602 -7.30 26.04 24.37
C ASN A 602 -6.08 26.62 25.10
N ILE A 603 -6.22 27.13 26.33
CA ILE A 603 -5.11 27.67 27.12
C ILE A 603 -4.06 26.57 27.38
N THR A 604 -4.48 25.36 27.69
CA THR A 604 -3.60 24.20 27.88
C THR A 604 -2.77 23.94 26.61
N LEU A 605 -3.44 23.81 25.45
CA LEU A 605 -2.77 23.58 24.17
C LEU A 605 -1.86 24.75 23.73
N LEU A 606 -2.26 25.98 24.05
CA LEU A 606 -1.45 27.17 23.78
C LEU A 606 -0.22 27.18 24.67
N SER A 607 -0.33 26.80 25.94
CA SER A 607 0.80 26.69 26.87
C SER A 607 1.82 25.66 26.39
N ASP A 608 1.36 24.50 25.93
CA ASP A 608 2.23 23.46 25.35
C ASP A 608 3.00 23.93 24.10
N LYS A 609 2.41 24.85 23.32
CA LYS A 609 2.95 25.33 22.03
C LYS A 609 3.78 26.60 22.16
N LEU A 610 3.38 27.53 23.02
CA LEU A 610 4.02 28.82 23.22
C LEU A 610 5.06 28.80 24.34
N GLY A 611 4.93 27.88 25.30
CA GLY A 611 5.59 27.92 26.59
C GLY A 611 4.66 28.49 27.66
N VAL A 612 4.78 27.97 28.89
CA VAL A 612 3.97 28.42 30.04
C VAL A 612 4.30 29.87 30.43
N GLU A 613 5.51 30.36 30.11
CA GLU A 613 5.99 31.70 30.44
C GLU A 613 5.17 32.79 29.73
N ILE A 614 4.85 32.56 28.45
CA ILE A 614 4.06 33.50 27.66
C ILE A 614 2.63 33.55 28.19
N VAL A 615 2.05 32.42 28.57
CA VAL A 615 0.69 32.42 29.12
C VAL A 615 0.67 33.02 30.53
N TYR A 616 1.70 32.73 31.33
CA TYR A 616 1.87 33.31 32.66
C TYR A 616 1.92 34.84 32.64
N SER A 617 2.56 35.46 31.64
CA SER A 617 2.60 36.93 31.54
C SER A 617 1.20 37.56 31.41
N TYR A 618 0.21 36.85 30.85
CA TYR A 618 -1.18 37.30 30.82
C TYR A 618 -1.91 37.09 32.16
N LEU A 619 -1.41 36.21 33.03
CA LEU A 619 -2.01 35.92 34.33
C LEU A 619 -1.55 36.87 35.43
N VAL A 620 -0.30 37.37 35.40
CA VAL A 620 0.28 38.17 36.50
C VAL A 620 -0.64 39.29 36.96
N GLN A 621 -1.29 39.99 36.04
CA GLN A 621 -2.22 41.09 36.33
C GLN A 621 -3.45 40.70 37.18
N GLY A 622 -3.88 39.44 37.13
CA GLY A 622 -5.09 38.99 37.82
C GLY A 622 -4.84 38.13 39.06
N LEU A 623 -3.60 37.70 39.31
CA LEU A 623 -3.24 36.86 40.45
C LEU A 623 -3.44 37.54 41.81
N TYR A 624 -3.38 38.88 41.85
CA TYR A 624 -3.57 39.68 43.07
C TYR A 624 -4.73 40.67 42.95
N HIS A 625 -5.63 40.45 42.00
CA HIS A 625 -6.69 41.41 41.72
C HIS A 625 -7.69 41.50 42.89
N PRO A 626 -8.14 42.70 43.30
CA PRO A 626 -9.00 42.88 44.48
C PRO A 626 -10.38 42.21 44.33
N SER A 627 -10.90 42.11 43.11
CA SER A 627 -12.11 41.33 42.85
C SER A 627 -11.87 39.85 43.06
N LYS A 628 -12.54 39.27 44.07
CA LYS A 628 -12.51 37.83 44.39
C LYS A 628 -12.77 36.94 43.17
N LYS A 629 -13.70 37.33 42.29
CA LYS A 629 -14.04 36.57 41.07
C LYS A 629 -12.87 36.54 40.08
N VAL A 630 -12.18 37.65 39.91
CA VAL A 630 -11.00 37.77 39.04
C VAL A 630 -9.86 36.94 39.62
N TYR A 631 -9.54 37.17 40.88
CA TYR A 631 -8.52 36.41 41.63
C TYR A 631 -8.73 34.90 41.53
N GLN A 632 -9.93 34.41 41.81
CA GLN A 632 -10.23 32.97 41.77
C GLN A 632 -10.05 32.38 40.37
N LYS A 633 -10.48 33.08 39.31
CA LYS A 633 -10.38 32.55 37.95
C LYS A 633 -8.93 32.53 37.47
N TYR A 634 -8.16 33.56 37.78
CA TYR A 634 -6.75 33.64 37.42
C TYR A 634 -5.90 32.60 38.17
N ASN A 635 -6.12 32.42 39.48
CA ASN A 635 -5.43 31.37 40.25
C ASN A 635 -5.78 29.97 39.72
N PHE A 636 -7.03 29.73 39.36
CA PHE A 636 -7.41 28.46 38.75
C PHE A 636 -6.64 28.18 37.44
N ILE A 637 -6.43 29.19 36.59
CA ILE A 637 -5.62 29.02 35.36
C ILE A 637 -4.13 28.86 35.71
N PHE A 638 -3.64 29.56 36.73
CA PHE A 638 -2.27 29.40 37.22
C PHE A 638 -1.98 28.00 37.75
N ASP A 639 -2.93 27.39 38.47
CA ASP A 639 -2.85 26.00 38.92
C ASP A 639 -2.77 25.04 37.72
N ILE A 640 -3.51 25.32 36.64
CA ILE A 640 -3.40 24.57 35.39
C ILE A 640 -1.99 24.72 34.80
N LEU A 641 -1.42 25.93 34.73
CA LEU A 641 -0.05 26.11 34.23
C LEU A 641 0.98 25.36 35.07
N LYS A 642 0.86 25.40 36.40
CA LYS A 642 1.71 24.62 37.32
C LYS A 642 1.60 23.12 37.07
N SER A 643 0.40 22.63 36.72
CA SER A 643 0.22 21.21 36.41
C SER A 643 0.89 20.78 35.09
N ILE A 644 1.10 21.72 34.16
CA ILE A 644 1.76 21.48 32.87
C ILE A 644 3.28 21.51 33.03
N ASP A 645 3.80 22.57 33.65
CA ASP A 645 5.25 22.75 33.84
C ASP A 645 5.53 23.50 35.15
N LYS A 646 5.64 22.73 36.23
CA LYS A 646 5.87 23.25 37.58
C LYS A 646 7.24 23.92 37.71
N GLU A 647 8.29 23.32 37.15
CA GLU A 647 9.67 23.81 37.30
C GLU A 647 9.81 25.21 36.70
N THR A 648 9.31 25.41 35.49
CA THR A 648 9.35 26.71 34.83
C THR A 648 8.53 27.74 35.58
N ILE A 649 7.30 27.40 36.01
CA ILE A 649 6.46 28.35 36.77
C ILE A 649 7.08 28.72 38.12
N ASP A 650 7.68 27.77 38.85
CA ASP A 650 8.32 28.05 40.14
C ASP A 650 9.59 28.92 39.98
N GLN A 651 10.24 28.87 38.80
CA GLN A 651 11.37 29.76 38.44
C GLN A 651 10.92 31.16 37.99
N LEU A 652 9.70 31.30 37.47
CA LEU A 652 9.11 32.60 37.16
C LEU A 652 8.74 33.30 38.46
N HIS A 653 9.73 33.96 39.07
CA HIS A 653 9.51 34.79 40.24
C HIS A 653 8.30 35.70 40.00
N LEU A 654 7.32 35.65 40.93
CA LEU A 654 6.36 36.74 41.07
C LEU A 654 7.18 38.03 41.15
N PRO A 655 6.82 39.12 40.47
CA PRO A 655 7.58 40.36 40.54
C PRO A 655 7.77 40.70 42.01
N ILE A 656 9.00 40.50 42.50
CA ILE A 656 9.38 40.80 43.87
C ILE A 656 9.36 42.32 43.89
N ILE A 657 8.32 42.87 44.50
CA ILE A 657 8.32 44.28 44.86
C ILE A 657 9.31 44.34 46.02
N GLU A 658 10.58 44.56 45.71
CA GLU A 658 11.51 45.09 46.70
C GLU A 658 10.93 46.45 47.09
N HIS A 659 10.27 46.50 48.25
CA HIS A 659 9.93 47.75 48.89
C HIS A 659 11.25 48.44 49.19
N TYR A 660 11.64 49.38 48.32
CA TYR A 660 12.57 50.44 48.70
C TYR A 660 11.79 51.34 49.68
N ASP A 661 11.92 51.02 50.97
CA ASP A 661 11.60 51.95 52.05
C ASP A 661 12.59 53.13 52.07
#